data_AF-A0A1I3RFC5-F1
#
_entry.id   AF-A0A1I3RFC5-F1
#
_cell.length_a   1.000
_cell.length_b   1.000
_cell.length_c   1.000
_cell.angle_alpha   90.00
_cell.angle_beta   90.00
_cell.angle_gamma   90.00
#
_symmetry.space_group_name_H-M   'P 1'
#
loop_
_entity.id
_entity.type
_entity.pdbx_description
1 polymer ?
#
loop_
_entity_poly.entity_id
_entity_poly.type
_entity_poly.pdbx_seq_one_letter_code
_entity_poly.pdbx_strand_id
1 'polypeptide(L)'
;MDITLRRVIRPNLEDRQSHVSDMAIYEIGGQVFLIAGYEGNTRLVSYEIGSNGSATFRGGLTLPGGPSVGDLGSIAVGAMGDLVVTGLYGQHPQVVDVRANGSLALEGISSFGRDLGRAPGDFELVDLPGGTFAYSISGTGNLIEVDSFRSNGSGVVESVVTVTGANGGYMAIRDVTIAEVGSATYLVAAVSGADTIISYSVADDGRLTEIGRIGAANGLGIHLPEVITSVHLGTQTYVLVGSAGSGTLTVLRVPANGRLQAVDHVVDDLGTRFDGIVAIETLMVNGTQLVFVAGSDDGLSVLQLLPNGRLIHRATIEDTLESTLQNINDIEVIQNGNRIQIFVTGTVEDGISLLEIDIAEIGLTRITGTAGQSLSGGTNDDVLFARHMNVQLTGGAGADRFVFDAGYGASGSLGTIMDFQPGVDRILFPSLPHLSNLSQFDIVSTANGAILTYGEVSVTIRSATGQPLTADDFTQADFFEFDSHFIGNAPDSPVFDYRPPAPDAPRHLLGTPFADRLEGAGGNDTLMGYDGNDVLIGADGHDRIEGGDGADRLVGGTGNDTIHGGATSADLRDEIFGGAGNDLIDGGYGNDEIYGQEGNDTIIGGFGSDVLAGQQGDDVITGGPLSDLIFGNDGNDFINGGFGFDRINGGAGADRFYHLGIADHGSDWIQDFSDDEGDVLVFANGRARPEDFQVNFAVTENAGVADVAEAFVIYRPTGQIIWALVDGGDLDSLMIQFGSDATQYDLLA
;
A
#
# COMPACT_ATOMS: atom_id res chain seq x y z
N MET A 1 6.32 -0.46 -21.59
CA MET A 1 6.35 -1.84 -22.16
C MET A 1 4.93 -2.20 -22.54
N ASP A 2 4.63 -2.44 -23.82
CA ASP A 2 3.24 -2.63 -24.27
C ASP A 2 2.88 -4.11 -24.43
N ILE A 3 1.76 -4.51 -23.83
CA ILE A 3 1.16 -5.83 -23.98
C ILE A 3 -0.01 -5.70 -24.95
N THR A 4 0.01 -6.46 -26.06
CA THR A 4 -1.02 -6.35 -27.10
C THR A 4 -1.76 -7.66 -27.29
N LEU A 5 -3.10 -7.63 -27.18
CA LEU A 5 -3.93 -8.75 -27.60
C LEU A 5 -3.84 -8.93 -29.11
N ARG A 6 -3.40 -10.11 -29.56
CA ARG A 6 -3.34 -10.44 -30.99
C ARG A 6 -4.57 -11.14 -31.50
N ARG A 7 -5.09 -12.09 -30.74
CA ARG A 7 -6.27 -12.89 -31.06
C ARG A 7 -6.70 -13.73 -29.87
N VAL A 8 -7.92 -14.22 -29.94
CA VAL A 8 -8.39 -15.35 -29.15
C VAL A 8 -8.40 -16.61 -30.03
N ILE A 9 -7.62 -17.62 -29.65
CA ILE A 9 -7.63 -18.94 -30.27
C ILE A 9 -8.86 -19.68 -29.76
N ARG A 10 -9.83 -19.91 -30.65
CA ARG A 10 -11.07 -20.61 -30.29
C ARG A 10 -10.99 -22.10 -30.64
N PRO A 11 -11.44 -22.99 -29.75
CA PRO A 11 -11.51 -24.42 -30.03
C PRO A 11 -12.46 -24.72 -31.21
N ASN A 12 -12.27 -25.89 -31.83
CA ASN A 12 -13.23 -26.42 -32.81
C ASN A 12 -14.60 -26.64 -32.16
N LEU A 13 -15.66 -26.76 -32.97
CA LEU A 13 -17.06 -26.87 -32.50
C LEU A 13 -17.30 -28.00 -31.47
N GLU A 14 -16.50 -29.07 -31.48
CA GLU A 14 -16.60 -30.18 -30.51
C GLU A 14 -16.18 -29.80 -29.09
N ASP A 15 -15.35 -28.75 -28.95
CA ASP A 15 -14.65 -28.38 -27.71
C ASP A 15 -15.12 -27.01 -27.17
N ARG A 16 -16.09 -26.35 -27.82
CA ARG A 16 -16.65 -25.03 -27.43
C ARG A 16 -17.53 -25.04 -26.16
N GLN A 17 -17.63 -26.16 -25.45
CA GLN A 17 -18.41 -26.26 -24.21
C GLN A 17 -17.54 -26.66 -23.01
N SER A 18 -16.22 -26.72 -23.19
CA SER A 18 -15.25 -27.08 -22.16
C SER A 18 -14.23 -25.95 -22.01
N HIS A 19 -13.91 -25.58 -20.76
CA HIS A 19 -12.82 -24.66 -20.47
C HIS A 19 -11.47 -25.38 -20.64
N VAL A 20 -10.41 -24.61 -20.90
CA VAL A 20 -9.04 -25.12 -20.91
C VAL A 20 -8.62 -25.24 -19.45
N SER A 21 -8.33 -26.46 -19.01
CA SER A 21 -7.89 -26.71 -17.63
C SER A 21 -6.43 -26.34 -17.44
N ASP A 22 -5.61 -26.58 -18.46
CA ASP A 22 -4.15 -26.49 -18.41
C ASP A 22 -3.55 -26.44 -19.82
N MET A 23 -2.37 -25.86 -19.96
CA MET A 23 -1.61 -25.72 -21.20
C MET A 23 -0.16 -26.12 -21.02
N ALA A 24 0.51 -26.43 -22.13
CA ALA A 24 1.95 -26.63 -22.16
C ALA A 24 2.53 -26.20 -23.50
N ILE A 25 3.71 -25.56 -23.47
CA ILE A 25 4.49 -25.30 -24.67
C ILE A 25 5.47 -26.44 -24.94
N TYR A 26 5.46 -26.94 -26.17
CA TYR A 26 6.33 -28.02 -26.63
C TYR A 26 7.08 -27.63 -27.90
N GLU A 27 8.41 -27.72 -27.88
CA GLU A 27 9.27 -27.43 -29.02
C GLU A 27 9.86 -28.69 -29.65
N ILE A 28 9.65 -28.88 -30.97
CA ILE A 28 10.27 -29.98 -31.73
C ILE A 28 10.69 -29.51 -33.11
N GLY A 29 11.96 -29.77 -33.45
CA GLY A 29 12.51 -29.41 -34.76
C GLY A 29 12.51 -27.90 -35.06
N GLY A 30 12.49 -27.05 -34.02
CA GLY A 30 12.41 -25.59 -34.15
C GLY A 30 10.99 -25.06 -34.44
N GLN A 31 9.97 -25.92 -34.36
CA GLN A 31 8.57 -25.52 -34.36
C GLN A 31 8.04 -25.51 -32.92
N VAL A 32 7.19 -24.53 -32.64
CA VAL A 32 6.53 -24.35 -31.35
C VAL A 32 5.11 -24.90 -31.44
N PHE A 33 4.71 -25.72 -30.47
CA PHE A 33 3.35 -26.22 -30.34
C PHE A 33 2.79 -25.85 -28.97
N LEU A 34 1.63 -25.22 -28.95
CA LEU A 34 0.83 -25.07 -27.74
C LEU A 34 -0.09 -26.29 -27.62
N ILE A 35 0.01 -27.00 -26.52
CA ILE A 35 -0.87 -28.10 -26.16
C ILE A 35 -1.86 -27.58 -25.12
N ALA A 36 -3.15 -27.79 -25.33
CA ALA A 36 -4.21 -27.39 -24.39
C ALA A 36 -5.04 -28.60 -23.97
N GLY A 37 -5.23 -28.75 -22.67
CA GLY A 37 -6.11 -29.73 -22.04
C GLY A 37 -7.49 -29.15 -21.77
N TYR A 38 -8.55 -29.90 -22.08
CA TYR A 38 -9.93 -29.46 -21.89
C TYR A 38 -10.65 -30.24 -20.79
N GLU A 39 -11.40 -29.51 -19.95
CA GLU A 39 -12.22 -30.06 -18.88
C GLU A 39 -13.34 -30.98 -19.41
N GLY A 40 -13.69 -31.99 -18.61
CA GLY A 40 -14.86 -32.86 -18.84
C GLY A 40 -14.76 -33.91 -19.95
N ASN A 41 -13.74 -33.87 -20.82
CA ASN A 41 -13.60 -34.83 -21.92
C ASN A 41 -12.20 -35.47 -22.04
N THR A 42 -11.26 -35.16 -21.15
CA THR A 42 -9.87 -35.72 -21.13
C THR A 42 -9.18 -35.61 -22.50
N ARG A 43 -9.37 -34.47 -23.18
CA ARG A 43 -8.89 -34.24 -24.54
C ARG A 43 -7.74 -33.23 -24.53
N LEU A 44 -6.70 -33.58 -25.28
CA LEU A 44 -5.61 -32.69 -25.63
C LEU A 44 -5.79 -32.15 -27.04
N VAL A 45 -5.45 -30.89 -27.25
CA VAL A 45 -5.42 -30.26 -28.56
C VAL A 45 -4.07 -29.62 -28.79
N SER A 46 -3.48 -29.81 -29.97
CA SER A 46 -2.23 -29.18 -30.37
C SER A 46 -2.44 -28.09 -31.42
N TYR A 47 -1.82 -26.93 -31.20
CA TYR A 47 -1.72 -25.82 -32.14
C TYR A 47 -0.26 -25.54 -32.47
N GLU A 48 0.11 -25.50 -33.74
CA GLU A 48 1.42 -24.95 -34.16
C GLU A 48 1.38 -23.43 -34.09
N ILE A 49 2.36 -22.86 -33.41
CA ILE A 49 2.50 -21.42 -33.17
C ILE A 49 3.58 -20.85 -34.08
N GLY A 50 3.18 -19.92 -34.95
CA GLY A 50 4.09 -19.15 -35.79
C GLY A 50 4.62 -17.91 -35.07
N SER A 51 5.82 -17.48 -35.45
CA SER A 51 6.46 -16.26 -34.94
C SER A 51 5.72 -14.95 -35.23
N ASN A 52 4.71 -15.00 -36.09
CA ASN A 52 3.79 -13.90 -36.39
C ASN A 52 2.47 -13.97 -35.59
N GLY A 53 2.42 -14.79 -34.54
CA GLY A 53 1.24 -15.01 -33.73
C GLY A 53 0.15 -15.85 -34.41
N SER A 54 0.47 -16.56 -35.50
CA SER A 54 -0.48 -17.52 -36.07
C SER A 54 -0.56 -18.78 -35.21
N ALA A 55 -1.78 -19.27 -34.97
CA ALA A 55 -2.02 -20.54 -34.30
C ALA A 55 -2.77 -21.46 -35.25
N THR A 56 -2.16 -22.59 -35.61
CA THR A 56 -2.71 -23.54 -36.58
C THR A 56 -2.98 -24.89 -35.93
N PHE A 57 -4.23 -25.33 -35.92
CA PHE A 57 -4.60 -26.65 -35.38
C PHE A 57 -3.83 -27.80 -36.06
N ARG A 58 -3.25 -28.71 -35.26
CA ARG A 58 -2.46 -29.87 -35.72
C ARG A 58 -3.06 -31.22 -35.37
N GLY A 59 -3.87 -31.30 -34.33
CA GLY A 59 -4.60 -32.52 -33.99
C GLY A 59 -5.20 -32.47 -32.60
N GLY A 60 -6.06 -33.44 -32.31
CA GLY A 60 -6.59 -33.69 -30.97
C GLY A 60 -6.43 -35.16 -30.61
N LEU A 61 -6.26 -35.42 -29.32
CA LEU A 61 -6.12 -36.76 -28.75
C LEU A 61 -7.00 -36.88 -27.52
N THR A 62 -7.92 -37.84 -27.52
CA THR A 62 -8.69 -38.20 -26.33
C THR A 62 -7.94 -39.28 -25.57
N LEU A 63 -7.65 -39.01 -24.30
CA LEU A 63 -6.96 -39.95 -23.43
C LEU A 63 -7.92 -41.04 -22.90
N PRO A 64 -7.43 -42.25 -22.57
CA PRO A 64 -8.25 -43.29 -21.97
C PRO A 64 -8.66 -42.89 -20.54
N GLY A 65 -9.96 -42.82 -20.22
CA GLY A 65 -10.38 -42.42 -18.86
C GLY A 65 -11.89 -42.15 -18.64
N GLY A 66 -12.64 -41.84 -19.69
CA GLY A 66 -14.10 -41.70 -19.63
C GLY A 66 -14.60 -40.32 -19.15
N PRO A 67 -15.77 -39.86 -19.63
CA PRO A 67 -16.19 -38.44 -19.63
C PRO A 67 -16.82 -37.94 -18.31
N SER A 68 -16.63 -38.59 -17.16
CA SER A 68 -17.51 -38.36 -16.00
C SER A 68 -16.91 -37.87 -14.70
N VAL A 69 -15.58 -37.82 -14.47
CA VAL A 69 -15.10 -37.48 -13.10
C VAL A 69 -13.66 -36.91 -12.97
N GLY A 70 -13.16 -36.06 -13.87
CA GLY A 70 -11.91 -35.33 -13.56
C GLY A 70 -11.41 -34.38 -14.64
N ASP A 71 -10.90 -33.24 -14.20
CA ASP A 71 -10.12 -32.29 -14.99
C ASP A 71 -8.73 -32.89 -15.28
N LEU A 72 -8.08 -32.47 -16.37
CA LEU A 72 -6.66 -32.79 -16.57
C LEU A 72 -5.89 -32.06 -15.47
N GLY A 73 -5.01 -32.79 -14.78
CA GLY A 73 -4.31 -32.26 -13.60
C GLY A 73 -3.20 -31.32 -14.02
N SER A 74 -2.28 -31.85 -14.84
CA SER A 74 -1.22 -31.05 -15.44
C SER A 74 -0.63 -31.72 -16.68
N ILE A 75 -0.06 -30.89 -17.55
CA ILE A 75 0.68 -31.24 -18.76
C ILE A 75 2.07 -30.64 -18.58
N ALA A 76 3.12 -31.47 -18.57
CA ALA A 76 4.48 -30.94 -18.62
C ALA A 76 5.36 -31.69 -19.60
N VAL A 77 6.45 -31.03 -19.97
CA VAL A 77 7.42 -31.53 -20.93
C VAL A 77 8.65 -31.99 -20.18
N GLY A 78 8.91 -33.30 -20.18
CA GLY A 78 10.08 -33.87 -19.53
C GLY A 78 11.39 -33.52 -20.23
N ALA A 79 12.50 -33.66 -19.52
CA ALA A 79 13.86 -33.32 -19.99
C ALA A 79 14.32 -34.09 -21.26
N MET A 80 13.67 -35.20 -21.61
CA MET A 80 13.92 -35.95 -22.86
C MET A 80 13.03 -35.52 -24.03
N GLY A 81 12.16 -34.51 -23.83
CA GLY A 81 11.17 -34.08 -24.80
C GLY A 81 9.92 -34.96 -24.81
N ASP A 82 9.59 -35.63 -23.71
CA ASP A 82 8.36 -36.43 -23.61
C ASP A 82 7.25 -35.56 -23.02
N LEU A 83 6.08 -35.49 -23.67
CA LEU A 83 4.91 -34.80 -23.12
C LEU A 83 4.24 -35.75 -22.12
N VAL A 84 4.27 -35.41 -20.84
CA VAL A 84 3.67 -36.20 -19.77
C VAL A 84 2.39 -35.51 -19.32
N VAL A 85 1.32 -36.29 -19.24
CA VAL A 85 0.01 -35.81 -18.80
C VAL A 85 -0.42 -36.55 -17.55
N THR A 86 -0.83 -35.79 -16.55
CA THR A 86 -1.25 -36.30 -15.25
C THR A 86 -2.72 -35.95 -14.96
N GLY A 87 -3.24 -36.35 -13.80
CA GLY A 87 -4.60 -36.00 -13.36
C GLY A 87 -5.75 -36.85 -13.92
N LEU A 88 -5.48 -37.93 -14.63
CA LEU A 88 -6.54 -38.86 -15.06
C LEU A 88 -7.01 -39.74 -13.88
N TYR A 89 -8.27 -39.60 -13.48
CA TYR A 89 -8.82 -40.33 -12.32
C TYR A 89 -8.63 -41.86 -12.44
N GLY A 90 -7.90 -42.45 -11.48
CA GLY A 90 -7.64 -43.91 -11.43
C GLY A 90 -6.75 -44.43 -12.57
N GLN A 91 -6.02 -43.53 -13.25
CA GLN A 91 -5.04 -43.87 -14.27
C GLN A 91 -3.65 -43.39 -13.84
N HIS A 92 -2.63 -44.01 -14.41
CA HIS A 92 -1.25 -43.58 -14.25
C HIS A 92 -0.96 -42.34 -15.12
N PRO A 93 0.10 -41.56 -14.83
CA PRO A 93 0.62 -40.57 -15.77
C PRO A 93 0.74 -41.18 -17.18
N GLN A 94 0.32 -40.44 -18.19
CA GLN A 94 0.35 -40.88 -19.58
C GLN A 94 1.49 -40.16 -20.31
N VAL A 95 2.26 -40.91 -21.10
CA VAL A 95 3.23 -40.32 -22.02
C VAL A 95 2.57 -40.17 -23.39
N VAL A 96 2.64 -38.96 -23.92
CA VAL A 96 2.06 -38.57 -25.20
C VAL A 96 3.19 -38.19 -26.15
N ASP A 97 3.26 -38.89 -27.28
CA ASP A 97 4.13 -38.52 -28.38
C ASP A 97 3.59 -37.28 -29.09
N VAL A 98 4.37 -36.21 -29.10
CA VAL A 98 4.17 -35.08 -30.00
C VAL A 98 5.00 -35.32 -31.26
N ARG A 99 4.35 -35.72 -32.36
CA ARG A 99 5.05 -35.96 -33.62
C ARG A 99 5.58 -34.65 -34.20
N ALA A 100 6.59 -34.73 -35.07
CA ALA A 100 7.18 -33.58 -35.75
C ALA A 100 6.20 -32.73 -36.60
N ASN A 101 4.98 -33.20 -36.86
CA ASN A 101 3.92 -32.43 -37.51
C ASN A 101 2.90 -31.83 -36.52
N GLY A 102 3.18 -31.88 -35.22
CA GLY A 102 2.29 -31.46 -34.13
C GLY A 102 1.14 -32.42 -33.82
N SER A 103 1.02 -33.56 -34.52
CA SER A 103 -0.04 -34.52 -34.19
C SER A 103 0.33 -35.33 -32.94
N LEU A 104 -0.67 -35.51 -32.07
CA LEU A 104 -0.53 -36.23 -30.80
C LEU A 104 -0.79 -37.73 -30.97
N ALA A 105 -0.08 -38.55 -30.19
CA ALA A 105 -0.35 -39.99 -30.08
C ALA A 105 0.03 -40.54 -28.71
N LEU A 106 -0.65 -41.59 -28.27
CA LEU A 106 -0.23 -42.31 -27.07
C LEU A 106 0.96 -43.22 -27.40
N GLU A 107 2.08 -43.01 -26.74
CA GLU A 107 3.13 -44.02 -26.66
C GLU A 107 2.67 -45.06 -25.62
N GLY A 108 2.71 -46.36 -25.94
CA GLY A 108 1.97 -47.39 -25.19
C GLY A 108 2.19 -47.34 -23.66
N ILE A 109 1.12 -47.59 -22.89
CA ILE A 109 1.06 -47.53 -21.42
C ILE A 109 2.28 -48.24 -20.81
N SER A 110 3.28 -47.49 -20.37
CA SER A 110 4.23 -48.05 -19.40
C SER A 110 3.44 -48.21 -18.11
N SER A 111 3.26 -49.46 -17.67
CA SER A 111 2.46 -49.73 -16.47
C SER A 111 3.20 -49.19 -15.25
N PHE A 112 2.74 -48.07 -14.69
CA PHE A 112 3.23 -47.60 -13.40
C PHE A 112 2.75 -48.59 -12.33
N GLY A 113 3.63 -48.96 -11.40
CA GLY A 113 3.44 -50.11 -10.51
C GLY A 113 2.30 -50.01 -9.48
N ARG A 114 1.53 -48.91 -9.45
CA ARG A 114 0.42 -48.72 -8.50
C ARG A 114 -0.65 -47.76 -9.04
N ASP A 115 -1.92 -48.14 -8.87
CA ASP A 115 -3.07 -47.27 -9.07
C ASP A 115 -3.05 -46.18 -7.98
N LEU A 116 -2.91 -44.90 -8.37
CA LEU A 116 -2.89 -43.76 -7.45
C LEU A 116 -4.27 -43.47 -6.86
N GLY A 117 -5.33 -44.08 -7.40
CA GLY A 117 -6.70 -43.97 -6.92
C GLY A 117 -7.36 -42.60 -7.14
N ARG A 118 -6.61 -41.55 -7.51
CA ARG A 118 -7.05 -40.17 -7.81
C ARG A 118 -6.05 -39.41 -8.70
N ALA A 119 -6.52 -38.33 -9.31
CA ALA A 119 -5.78 -37.39 -10.16
C ALA A 119 -4.71 -36.60 -9.37
N PRO A 120 -3.40 -36.70 -9.67
CA PRO A 120 -2.41 -35.79 -9.09
C PRO A 120 -2.67 -34.32 -9.48
N GLY A 121 -2.31 -33.40 -8.59
CA GLY A 121 -2.54 -31.96 -8.76
C GLY A 121 -1.47 -31.23 -9.56
N ASP A 122 -0.20 -31.54 -9.31
CA ASP A 122 0.97 -31.00 -10.02
C ASP A 122 2.14 -32.01 -9.95
N PHE A 123 3.14 -31.88 -10.85
CA PHE A 123 4.33 -32.74 -10.91
C PHE A 123 5.61 -32.05 -11.42
N GLU A 124 6.74 -32.51 -10.91
CA GLU A 124 8.08 -32.03 -11.29
C GLU A 124 9.04 -33.18 -11.64
N LEU A 125 9.88 -32.98 -12.65
CA LEU A 125 10.85 -33.97 -13.14
C LEU A 125 12.29 -33.53 -12.90
N VAL A 126 13.12 -34.44 -12.37
CA VAL A 126 14.55 -34.17 -12.10
C VAL A 126 15.44 -35.30 -12.57
N ASP A 127 16.50 -34.95 -13.32
CA ASP A 127 17.59 -35.86 -13.64
C ASP A 127 18.64 -35.89 -12.52
N LEU A 128 18.76 -37.03 -11.84
CA LEU A 128 19.72 -37.26 -10.75
C LEU A 128 20.73 -38.36 -11.15
N PRO A 129 21.86 -38.49 -10.43
CA PRO A 129 22.83 -39.55 -10.70
C PRO A 129 22.25 -40.98 -10.72
N GLY A 130 21.14 -41.21 -10.00
CA GLY A 130 20.41 -42.49 -9.96
C GLY A 130 19.36 -42.72 -11.05
N GLY A 131 19.04 -41.72 -11.88
CA GLY A 131 17.98 -41.76 -12.88
C GLY A 131 17.12 -40.47 -12.86
N THR A 132 16.06 -40.45 -13.66
CA THR A 132 15.08 -39.36 -13.67
C THR A 132 14.01 -39.65 -12.61
N PHE A 133 13.58 -38.67 -11.83
CA PHE A 133 12.56 -38.85 -10.78
C PHE A 133 11.39 -37.89 -11.00
N ALA A 134 10.16 -38.37 -10.85
CA ALA A 134 8.97 -37.54 -10.65
C ALA A 134 8.73 -37.31 -9.18
N TYR A 135 8.37 -36.08 -8.87
CA TYR A 135 7.73 -35.70 -7.63
C TYR A 135 6.33 -35.24 -8.00
N SER A 136 5.31 -35.94 -7.51
CA SER A 136 3.91 -35.60 -7.82
C SER A 136 3.11 -35.40 -6.54
N ILE A 137 2.12 -34.52 -6.59
CA ILE A 137 1.22 -34.30 -5.47
C ILE A 137 0.05 -35.26 -5.55
N SER A 138 -0.21 -36.02 -4.48
CA SER A 138 -1.36 -36.94 -4.43
C SER A 138 -2.68 -36.18 -4.64
N GLY A 139 -3.69 -36.81 -5.26
CA GLY A 139 -4.99 -36.18 -5.57
C GLY A 139 -5.89 -35.77 -4.39
N THR A 140 -5.33 -35.67 -3.19
CA THR A 140 -5.98 -35.06 -2.02
C THR A 140 -5.17 -33.89 -1.46
N GLY A 141 -4.07 -33.51 -2.13
CA GLY A 141 -3.09 -32.52 -1.67
C GLY A 141 -2.19 -33.03 -0.55
N ASN A 142 -2.51 -34.13 0.14
CA ASN A 142 -1.95 -34.45 1.47
C ASN A 142 -0.49 -34.90 1.53
N LEU A 143 0.04 -35.38 0.42
CA LEU A 143 1.31 -36.10 0.33
C LEU A 143 1.99 -35.80 -1.00
N ILE A 144 3.33 -35.77 -0.96
CA ILE A 144 4.18 -35.84 -2.16
C ILE A 144 4.53 -37.31 -2.38
N GLU A 145 4.18 -37.82 -3.55
CA GLU A 145 4.52 -39.14 -4.04
C GLU A 145 5.77 -39.04 -4.92
N VAL A 146 6.79 -39.84 -4.59
CA VAL A 146 8.06 -39.86 -5.32
C VAL A 146 8.16 -41.13 -6.14
N ASP A 147 8.15 -40.96 -7.45
CA ASP A 147 8.24 -42.03 -8.42
C ASP A 147 9.58 -41.95 -9.16
N SER A 148 10.37 -43.01 -9.12
CA SER A 148 11.59 -43.07 -9.93
C SER A 148 11.27 -43.55 -11.36
N PHE A 149 11.83 -42.86 -12.35
CA PHE A 149 11.91 -43.29 -13.73
C PHE A 149 13.33 -43.76 -14.06
N ARG A 150 13.42 -44.83 -14.85
CA ARG A 150 14.68 -45.20 -15.50
C ARG A 150 14.55 -44.97 -16.99
N SER A 151 15.27 -43.97 -17.47
CA SER A 151 15.38 -43.68 -18.90
C SER A 151 16.28 -44.73 -19.59
N ASN A 152 15.71 -45.87 -19.96
CA ASN A 152 16.32 -46.84 -20.89
C ASN A 152 15.34 -47.90 -21.42
N GLY A 153 14.07 -47.55 -21.62
CA GLY A 153 13.19 -48.32 -22.51
C GLY A 153 12.75 -49.71 -22.01
N SER A 154 12.32 -49.82 -20.76
CA SER A 154 11.43 -50.92 -20.30
C SER A 154 10.65 -50.65 -19.01
N GLY A 155 10.50 -49.38 -18.61
CA GLY A 155 9.46 -48.87 -17.68
C GLY A 155 9.16 -49.74 -16.46
N VAL A 156 10.01 -49.70 -15.43
CA VAL A 156 9.63 -50.11 -14.08
C VAL A 156 9.66 -48.87 -13.20
N VAL A 157 8.48 -48.50 -12.69
CA VAL A 157 8.29 -47.47 -11.67
C VAL A 157 8.36 -48.17 -10.32
N GLU A 158 9.45 -47.95 -9.59
CA GLU A 158 9.49 -48.28 -8.16
C GLU A 158 9.12 -47.01 -7.40
N SER A 159 8.01 -47.05 -6.64
CA SER A 159 7.69 -45.99 -5.69
C SER A 159 8.77 -45.99 -4.62
N VAL A 160 9.56 -44.92 -4.56
CA VAL A 160 10.76 -44.89 -3.72
C VAL A 160 10.42 -44.51 -2.28
N VAL A 161 9.55 -43.51 -2.09
CA VAL A 161 9.13 -42.97 -0.78
C VAL A 161 7.78 -42.23 -0.88
N THR A 162 6.95 -42.32 0.17
CA THR A 162 5.83 -41.39 0.44
C THR A 162 6.26 -40.42 1.54
N VAL A 163 6.25 -39.11 1.28
CA VAL A 163 6.54 -38.12 2.33
C VAL A 163 5.23 -37.72 3.00
N THR A 164 5.09 -38.10 4.27
CA THR A 164 3.97 -37.68 5.14
C THR A 164 4.44 -36.54 6.04
N GLY A 165 3.59 -35.55 6.29
CA GLY A 165 3.89 -34.50 7.27
C GLY A 165 4.20 -35.10 8.64
N ALA A 166 5.10 -34.47 9.39
CA ALA A 166 5.72 -34.98 10.62
C ALA A 166 4.75 -35.50 11.73
N ASN A 167 3.44 -35.27 11.62
CA ASN A 167 2.42 -35.67 12.60
C ASN A 167 1.16 -36.32 11.99
N GLY A 168 1.17 -36.74 10.72
CA GLY A 168 -0.02 -37.35 10.08
C GLY A 168 -1.21 -36.39 9.85
N GLY A 169 -0.98 -35.07 9.94
CA GLY A 169 -1.94 -34.05 9.55
C GLY A 169 -1.99 -33.87 8.03
N TYR A 170 -3.19 -33.58 7.52
CA TYR A 170 -3.45 -33.24 6.12
C TYR A 170 -2.64 -31.99 5.75
N MET A 171 -1.59 -32.12 4.92
CA MET A 171 -0.87 -30.97 4.35
C MET A 171 -1.55 -30.68 3.01
N ALA A 172 -2.37 -29.65 2.85
CA ALA A 172 -2.94 -29.36 1.52
C ALA A 172 -1.87 -28.76 0.60
N ILE A 173 -0.98 -29.61 0.08
CA ILE A 173 0.05 -29.24 -0.89
C ILE A 173 -0.66 -28.91 -2.20
N ARG A 174 -0.30 -27.75 -2.76
CA ARG A 174 -0.90 -27.22 -3.99
C ARG A 174 -0.01 -27.38 -5.18
N ASP A 175 1.28 -27.10 -4.98
CA ASP A 175 2.26 -27.04 -6.04
C ASP A 175 3.66 -27.37 -5.52
N VAL A 176 4.54 -27.86 -6.39
CA VAL A 176 5.95 -28.15 -6.10
C VAL A 176 6.86 -27.58 -7.19
N THR A 177 8.08 -27.20 -6.82
CA THR A 177 9.09 -26.79 -7.80
C THR A 177 10.49 -27.27 -7.41
N ILE A 178 11.35 -27.44 -8.41
CA ILE A 178 12.73 -27.86 -8.24
C ILE A 178 13.66 -26.66 -8.26
N ALA A 179 14.44 -26.49 -7.20
CA ALA A 179 15.44 -25.43 -7.08
C ALA A 179 16.86 -26.03 -7.00
N GLU A 180 17.72 -25.65 -7.94
CA GLU A 180 19.11 -26.09 -7.97
C GLU A 180 20.06 -24.99 -7.50
N VAL A 181 21.02 -25.34 -6.64
CA VAL A 181 22.08 -24.43 -6.17
C VAL A 181 23.43 -25.14 -6.26
N GLY A 182 24.22 -24.77 -7.27
CA GLY A 182 25.47 -25.45 -7.56
C GLY A 182 25.20 -26.89 -8.04
N SER A 183 25.61 -27.88 -7.26
CA SER A 183 25.33 -29.30 -7.52
C SER A 183 24.27 -29.90 -6.59
N ALA A 184 23.63 -29.08 -5.77
CA ALA A 184 22.59 -29.52 -4.84
C ALA A 184 21.22 -29.25 -5.44
N THR A 185 20.33 -30.23 -5.31
CA THR A 185 18.94 -30.14 -5.76
C THR A 185 18.01 -30.09 -4.54
N TYR A 186 17.05 -29.19 -4.59
CA TYR A 186 16.01 -29.03 -3.58
C TYR A 186 14.64 -29.13 -4.23
N LEU A 187 13.71 -29.77 -3.52
CA LEU A 187 12.29 -29.68 -3.85
C LEU A 187 11.65 -28.70 -2.88
N VAL A 188 10.86 -27.78 -3.41
CA VAL A 188 10.12 -26.79 -2.64
C VAL A 188 8.63 -27.04 -2.86
N ALA A 189 7.82 -26.93 -1.81
CA ALA A 189 6.39 -27.26 -1.85
C ALA A 189 5.55 -26.14 -1.21
N ALA A 190 4.48 -25.74 -1.90
CA ALA A 190 3.46 -24.82 -1.42
C ALA A 190 2.38 -25.57 -0.64
N VAL A 191 2.13 -25.19 0.62
CA VAL A 191 1.16 -25.87 1.49
C VAL A 191 0.10 -24.87 1.97
N SER A 192 -1.02 -24.83 1.26
CA SER A 192 -2.13 -23.91 1.53
C SER A 192 -2.75 -24.11 2.91
N GLY A 193 -3.02 -25.37 3.30
CA GLY A 193 -3.69 -25.68 4.57
C GLY A 193 -2.88 -25.33 5.84
N ALA A 194 -1.62 -24.94 5.69
CA ALA A 194 -0.75 -24.50 6.77
C ALA A 194 -0.08 -23.14 6.50
N ASP A 195 -0.47 -22.44 5.42
CA ASP A 195 0.12 -21.18 4.97
C ASP A 195 1.65 -21.20 5.01
N THR A 196 2.25 -22.24 4.46
CA THR A 196 3.69 -22.54 4.62
C THR A 196 4.31 -23.07 3.33
N ILE A 197 5.56 -22.69 3.08
CA ILE A 197 6.44 -23.26 2.08
C ILE A 197 7.44 -24.19 2.77
N ILE A 198 7.57 -25.41 2.26
CA ILE A 198 8.48 -26.44 2.80
C ILE A 198 9.58 -26.69 1.78
N SER A 199 10.83 -26.74 2.23
CA SER A 199 11.96 -27.17 1.40
C SER A 199 12.49 -28.52 1.86
N TYR A 200 12.82 -29.35 0.88
CA TYR A 200 13.39 -30.68 1.02
C TYR A 200 14.73 -30.74 0.28
N SER A 201 15.76 -31.32 0.91
CA SER A 201 16.95 -31.75 0.16
C SER A 201 16.63 -33.02 -0.61
N VAL A 202 17.09 -33.10 -1.85
CA VAL A 202 16.93 -34.25 -2.73
C VAL A 202 18.23 -35.07 -2.76
N ALA A 203 18.17 -36.33 -2.37
CA ALA A 203 19.31 -37.26 -2.45
C ALA A 203 19.46 -37.85 -3.87
N ASP A 204 20.64 -38.38 -4.20
CA ASP A 204 20.94 -38.99 -5.51
C ASP A 204 19.98 -40.13 -5.92
N ASP A 205 19.30 -40.73 -4.94
CA ASP A 205 18.30 -41.81 -5.12
C ASP A 205 16.85 -41.29 -5.09
N GLY A 206 16.64 -39.98 -5.20
CA GLY A 206 15.35 -39.31 -5.22
C GLY A 206 14.70 -39.10 -3.85
N ARG A 207 15.33 -39.55 -2.75
CA ARG A 207 14.72 -39.41 -1.43
C ARG A 207 14.70 -37.96 -0.95
N LEU A 208 13.54 -37.53 -0.45
CA LEU A 208 13.33 -36.21 0.14
C LEU A 208 13.61 -36.23 1.64
N THR A 209 14.32 -35.21 2.12
CA THR A 209 14.46 -34.91 3.57
C THR A 209 14.06 -33.47 3.81
N GLU A 210 13.07 -33.23 4.68
CA GLU A 210 12.66 -31.87 5.03
C GLU A 210 13.82 -31.13 5.70
N ILE A 211 14.16 -29.94 5.20
CA ILE A 211 15.27 -29.13 5.70
C ILE A 211 14.83 -27.77 6.27
N GLY A 212 13.63 -27.29 5.92
CA GLY A 212 13.13 -26.01 6.41
C GLY A 212 11.68 -25.74 6.05
N ARG A 213 11.07 -24.83 6.82
CA ARG A 213 9.73 -24.28 6.59
C ARG A 213 9.80 -22.77 6.72
N ILE A 214 9.07 -22.05 5.88
CA ILE A 214 8.87 -20.60 5.99
C ILE A 214 7.43 -20.25 5.58
N GLY A 215 6.73 -19.40 6.31
CA GLY A 215 5.33 -19.08 6.01
C GLY A 215 4.69 -18.06 6.94
N ALA A 216 3.36 -18.11 7.10
CA ALA A 216 2.59 -17.20 7.95
C ALA A 216 3.08 -17.18 9.41
N ALA A 217 3.47 -18.35 9.94
CA ALA A 217 4.03 -18.47 11.30
C ALA A 217 5.36 -17.70 11.48
N ASN A 218 6.03 -17.33 10.38
CA ASN A 218 7.24 -16.51 10.38
C ASN A 218 6.95 -15.03 10.12
N GLY A 219 5.67 -14.62 10.05
CA GLY A 219 5.26 -13.25 9.75
C GLY A 219 5.38 -12.86 8.28
N LEU A 220 5.42 -13.83 7.35
CA LEU A 220 5.57 -13.54 5.91
C LEU A 220 4.34 -12.89 5.26
N GLY A 221 3.17 -12.89 5.91
CA GLY A 221 1.94 -12.34 5.31
C GLY A 221 1.30 -13.22 4.22
N ILE A 222 1.79 -14.44 4.00
CA ILE A 222 1.19 -15.36 3.03
C ILE A 222 -0.07 -16.04 3.58
N HIS A 223 -1.10 -16.19 2.75
CA HIS A 223 -2.31 -16.97 3.05
C HIS A 223 -2.75 -17.72 1.79
N LEU A 224 -2.97 -19.03 1.91
CA LEU A 224 -3.26 -19.94 0.80
C LEU A 224 -2.22 -19.83 -0.35
N PRO A 225 -0.94 -20.20 -0.13
CA PRO A 225 0.01 -20.39 -1.22
C PRO A 225 -0.50 -21.48 -2.18
N GLU A 226 -0.67 -21.11 -3.45
CA GLU A 226 -1.27 -21.97 -4.48
C GLU A 226 -0.26 -22.36 -5.56
N VAL A 227 0.56 -21.42 -6.07
CA VAL A 227 1.50 -21.66 -7.18
C VAL A 227 2.93 -21.23 -6.81
N ILE A 228 3.93 -22.00 -7.21
CA ILE A 228 5.35 -21.74 -7.00
C ILE A 228 6.18 -22.07 -8.24
N THR A 229 7.21 -21.27 -8.50
CA THR A 229 8.15 -21.55 -9.60
C THR A 229 9.56 -21.16 -9.22
N SER A 230 10.55 -21.94 -9.66
CA SER A 230 11.96 -21.66 -9.40
C SER A 230 12.58 -20.84 -10.54
N VAL A 231 13.46 -19.91 -10.18
CA VAL A 231 14.14 -19.03 -11.13
C VAL A 231 15.62 -18.98 -10.81
N HIS A 232 16.46 -19.35 -11.78
CA HIS A 232 17.90 -19.18 -11.69
C HIS A 232 18.34 -17.88 -12.34
N LEU A 233 18.79 -16.91 -11.54
CA LEU A 233 19.18 -15.59 -12.00
C LEU A 233 20.62 -15.26 -11.57
N GLY A 234 21.53 -15.27 -12.54
CA GLY A 234 22.95 -15.02 -12.30
C GLY A 234 23.59 -16.15 -11.50
N THR A 235 23.93 -15.91 -10.24
CA THR A 235 24.51 -16.92 -9.33
C THR A 235 23.55 -17.33 -8.21
N GLN A 236 22.32 -16.81 -8.25
CA GLN A 236 21.31 -17.04 -7.23
C GLN A 236 20.16 -17.83 -7.81
N THR A 237 19.52 -18.61 -6.95
CA THR A 237 18.28 -19.30 -7.25
C THR A 237 17.22 -18.72 -6.31
N TYR A 238 16.06 -18.41 -6.89
CA TYR A 238 14.89 -17.89 -6.21
C TYR A 238 13.72 -18.85 -6.42
N VAL A 239 12.77 -18.83 -5.50
CA VAL A 239 11.44 -19.41 -5.65
C VAL A 239 10.44 -18.29 -5.53
N LEU A 240 9.62 -18.12 -6.55
CA LEU A 240 8.48 -17.22 -6.54
C LEU A 240 7.28 -17.97 -5.98
N VAL A 241 6.49 -17.30 -5.13
CA VAL A 241 5.35 -17.89 -4.45
C VAL A 241 4.14 -17.01 -4.63
N GLY A 242 3.14 -17.51 -5.37
CA GLY A 242 1.83 -16.91 -5.52
C GLY A 242 0.89 -17.40 -4.44
N SER A 243 0.31 -16.48 -3.67
CA SER A 243 -0.65 -16.81 -2.62
C SER A 243 -2.01 -16.22 -2.94
N ALA A 244 -2.99 -17.08 -3.20
CA ALA A 244 -4.31 -16.68 -3.63
C ALA A 244 -5.11 -16.01 -2.52
N GLY A 245 -4.94 -16.45 -1.27
CA GLY A 245 -5.72 -15.97 -0.14
C GLY A 245 -5.28 -14.62 0.41
N SER A 246 -4.05 -14.21 0.12
CA SER A 246 -3.50 -12.90 0.50
C SER A 246 -3.29 -11.96 -0.68
N GLY A 247 -3.42 -12.43 -1.92
CA GLY A 247 -3.10 -11.63 -3.11
C GLY A 247 -1.63 -11.22 -3.17
N THR A 248 -0.70 -12.11 -2.79
CA THR A 248 0.72 -11.75 -2.63
C THR A 248 1.67 -12.59 -3.46
N LEU A 249 2.62 -11.92 -4.13
CA LEU A 249 3.77 -12.53 -4.80
C LEU A 249 5.03 -12.40 -3.93
N THR A 250 5.49 -13.51 -3.36
CA THR A 250 6.68 -13.55 -2.48
C THR A 250 7.89 -14.10 -3.23
N VAL A 251 9.06 -13.50 -3.01
CA VAL A 251 10.35 -14.02 -3.51
C VAL A 251 11.15 -14.62 -2.36
N LEU A 252 11.47 -15.90 -2.50
CA LEU A 252 12.30 -16.65 -1.56
C LEU A 252 13.65 -16.98 -2.21
N ARG A 253 14.75 -16.48 -1.68
CA ARG A 253 16.09 -16.94 -2.07
C ARG A 253 16.33 -18.35 -1.55
N VAL A 254 17.00 -19.18 -2.37
CA VAL A 254 17.45 -20.53 -2.03
C VAL A 254 18.97 -20.52 -1.81
N PRO A 255 19.45 -20.50 -0.54
CA PRO A 255 20.89 -20.55 -0.26
C PRO A 255 21.44 -21.95 -0.46
N ALA A 256 22.77 -22.10 -0.39
CA ALA A 256 23.45 -23.39 -0.55
C ALA A 256 23.06 -24.46 0.50
N ASN A 257 22.37 -24.09 1.57
CA ASN A 257 21.84 -25.01 2.58
C ASN A 257 20.36 -25.39 2.36
N GLY A 258 19.73 -24.85 1.31
CA GLY A 258 18.32 -25.05 0.95
C GLY A 258 17.30 -24.44 1.92
N ARG A 259 17.72 -23.75 2.98
CA ARG A 259 16.80 -23.10 3.91
C ARG A 259 16.37 -21.76 3.33
N LEU A 260 15.14 -21.72 2.83
CA LEU A 260 14.54 -20.56 2.16
C LEU A 260 14.62 -19.28 3.00
N GLN A 261 14.86 -18.15 2.32
CA GLN A 261 14.94 -16.83 2.92
C GLN A 261 14.09 -15.86 2.09
N ALA A 262 13.09 -15.22 2.71
CA ALA A 262 12.32 -14.18 2.02
C ALA A 262 13.21 -12.97 1.73
N VAL A 263 13.13 -12.48 0.48
CA VAL A 263 13.91 -11.33 0.01
C VAL A 263 13.04 -10.25 -0.61
N ASP A 264 11.82 -10.58 -1.02
CA ASP A 264 10.83 -9.59 -1.45
C ASP A 264 9.40 -10.13 -1.26
N HIS A 265 8.44 -9.22 -1.18
CA HIS A 265 7.02 -9.52 -1.00
C HIS A 265 6.18 -8.38 -1.55
N VAL A 266 5.42 -8.67 -2.61
CA VAL A 266 4.58 -7.71 -3.30
C VAL A 266 3.13 -8.09 -3.06
N VAL A 267 2.33 -7.13 -2.62
CA VAL A 267 0.88 -7.28 -2.46
C VAL A 267 0.21 -6.74 -3.72
N ASP A 268 -0.85 -7.40 -4.15
CA ASP A 268 -1.71 -6.87 -5.20
C ASP A 268 -2.36 -5.55 -4.74
N ASP A 269 -2.28 -4.54 -5.59
CA ASP A 269 -2.96 -3.26 -5.42
C ASP A 269 -3.73 -2.90 -6.70
N LEU A 270 -4.39 -1.74 -6.72
CA LEU A 270 -5.16 -1.31 -7.90
C LEU A 270 -4.32 -1.10 -9.18
N GLY A 271 -2.99 -1.11 -9.08
CA GLY A 271 -2.06 -1.01 -10.22
C GLY A 271 -1.60 -2.36 -10.77
N THR A 272 -1.77 -3.45 -10.01
CA THR A 272 -1.54 -4.82 -10.45
C THR A 272 -2.85 -5.54 -10.74
N ARG A 273 -2.76 -6.73 -11.34
CA ARG A 273 -3.90 -7.59 -11.69
C ARG A 273 -3.57 -9.03 -11.38
N PHE A 274 -3.28 -9.31 -10.11
CA PHE A 274 -2.95 -10.66 -9.69
C PHE A 274 -3.56 -11.08 -8.35
N ASP A 275 -4.57 -10.39 -7.80
CA ASP A 275 -5.29 -10.95 -6.65
C ASP A 275 -5.78 -12.38 -6.94
N GLY A 276 -5.80 -13.23 -5.92
CA GLY A 276 -6.11 -14.64 -6.10
C GLY A 276 -5.13 -15.39 -7.00
N ILE A 277 -3.82 -15.13 -6.90
CA ILE A 277 -2.78 -15.73 -7.76
C ILE A 277 -2.94 -17.24 -7.89
N VAL A 278 -3.08 -17.73 -9.12
CA VAL A 278 -3.08 -19.16 -9.46
C VAL A 278 -2.08 -19.53 -10.56
N ALA A 279 -1.53 -18.56 -11.29
CA ALA A 279 -0.58 -18.81 -12.36
C ALA A 279 0.64 -17.87 -12.27
N ILE A 280 1.84 -18.44 -12.34
CA ILE A 280 3.10 -17.70 -12.46
C ILE A 280 3.93 -18.33 -13.56
N GLU A 281 4.33 -17.52 -14.54
CA GLU A 281 5.27 -17.91 -15.58
C GLU A 281 6.49 -17.00 -15.61
N THR A 282 7.62 -17.53 -16.10
CA THR A 282 8.85 -16.73 -16.14
C THR A 282 9.62 -16.89 -17.45
N LEU A 283 10.21 -15.81 -17.93
CA LEU A 283 10.99 -15.82 -19.17
C LEU A 283 12.20 -14.90 -19.08
N MET A 284 13.38 -15.46 -19.36
CA MET A 284 14.62 -14.70 -19.51
C MET A 284 14.75 -14.19 -20.95
N VAL A 285 14.71 -12.87 -21.15
CA VAL A 285 14.90 -12.24 -22.47
C VAL A 285 15.95 -11.15 -22.37
N ASN A 286 17.01 -11.24 -23.18
CA ASN A 286 18.10 -10.25 -23.24
C ASN A 286 18.73 -9.90 -21.85
N GLY A 287 18.74 -10.84 -20.91
CA GLY A 287 19.27 -10.64 -19.56
C GLY A 287 18.27 -10.01 -18.57
N THR A 288 17.03 -9.77 -19.01
CA THR A 288 15.90 -9.37 -18.18
C THR A 288 15.09 -10.61 -17.84
N GLN A 289 14.96 -10.94 -16.56
CA GLN A 289 14.07 -11.98 -16.10
C GLN A 289 12.67 -11.40 -15.88
N LEU A 290 11.74 -11.75 -16.76
CA LEU A 290 10.34 -11.37 -16.61
C LEU A 290 9.58 -12.43 -15.82
N VAL A 291 8.58 -11.97 -15.08
CA VAL A 291 7.65 -12.74 -14.27
C VAL A 291 6.25 -12.31 -14.69
N PHE A 292 5.46 -13.26 -15.14
CA PHE A 292 4.07 -13.09 -15.56
C PHE A 292 3.21 -13.70 -14.46
N VAL A 293 2.28 -12.94 -13.90
CA VAL A 293 1.49 -13.38 -12.76
C VAL A 293 0.04 -12.96 -12.94
N ALA A 294 -0.87 -13.88 -12.69
CA ALA A 294 -2.30 -13.63 -12.74
C ALA A 294 -3.07 -14.48 -11.74
N GLY A 295 -4.33 -14.09 -11.54
CA GLY A 295 -5.26 -14.75 -10.66
C GLY A 295 -6.70 -14.42 -11.02
N SER A 296 -7.52 -14.24 -9.98
CA SER A 296 -8.94 -13.88 -10.08
C SER A 296 -9.20 -12.37 -10.22
N ASP A 297 -8.18 -11.55 -10.48
CA ASP A 297 -8.33 -10.10 -10.68
C ASP A 297 -8.43 -9.67 -12.14
N ASP A 298 -9.08 -10.49 -12.98
CA ASP A 298 -9.50 -10.13 -14.33
C ASP A 298 -8.42 -9.42 -15.19
N GLY A 299 -7.20 -9.96 -15.14
CA GLY A 299 -6.05 -9.38 -15.82
C GLY A 299 -4.74 -10.08 -15.48
N LEU A 300 -3.67 -9.59 -16.09
CA LEU A 300 -2.31 -10.14 -15.98
C LEU A 300 -1.33 -8.99 -15.67
N SER A 301 -0.43 -9.21 -14.73
CA SER A 301 0.72 -8.34 -14.51
C SER A 301 2.03 -8.96 -14.98
N VAL A 302 2.92 -8.10 -15.46
CA VAL A 302 4.30 -8.43 -15.81
C VAL A 302 5.22 -7.66 -14.89
N LEU A 303 6.04 -8.39 -14.15
CA LEU A 303 7.10 -7.87 -13.31
C LEU A 303 8.46 -8.29 -13.87
N GLN A 304 9.51 -7.66 -13.37
CA GLN A 304 10.88 -8.06 -13.59
C GLN A 304 11.50 -8.49 -12.27
N LEU A 305 12.09 -9.69 -12.25
CA LEU A 305 12.94 -10.14 -11.15
C LEU A 305 14.36 -9.62 -11.34
N LEU A 306 14.86 -8.90 -10.35
CA LEU A 306 16.21 -8.38 -10.32
C LEU A 306 17.19 -9.36 -9.67
N PRO A 307 18.51 -9.27 -9.96
CA PRO A 307 19.49 -10.20 -9.39
C PRO A 307 19.63 -10.19 -7.87
N ASN A 308 19.12 -9.16 -7.18
CA ASN A 308 19.05 -9.11 -5.72
C ASN A 308 17.78 -9.76 -5.14
N GLY A 309 16.87 -10.24 -5.99
CA GLY A 309 15.61 -10.86 -5.59
C GLY A 309 14.42 -9.90 -5.56
N ARG A 310 14.60 -8.62 -5.92
CA ARG A 310 13.51 -7.64 -5.94
C ARG A 310 12.68 -7.73 -7.22
N LEU A 311 11.38 -7.57 -7.10
CA LEU A 311 10.43 -7.44 -8.19
C LEU A 311 10.17 -5.97 -8.51
N ILE A 312 10.04 -5.68 -9.80
CA ILE A 312 9.73 -4.35 -10.33
C ILE A 312 8.55 -4.47 -11.29
N HIS A 313 7.56 -3.58 -11.17
CA HIS A 313 6.43 -3.54 -12.12
C HIS A 313 6.92 -3.21 -13.52
N ARG A 314 6.45 -3.91 -14.54
CA ARG A 314 6.74 -3.57 -15.94
C ARG A 314 5.50 -3.16 -16.71
N ALA A 315 4.41 -3.92 -16.57
CA ALA A 315 3.17 -3.67 -17.28
C ALA A 315 2.01 -4.45 -16.62
N THR A 316 0.80 -4.01 -16.90
CA THR A 316 -0.45 -4.68 -16.54
C THR A 316 -1.36 -4.66 -17.77
N ILE A 317 -2.12 -5.73 -17.99
CA ILE A 317 -3.21 -5.77 -18.96
C ILE A 317 -4.48 -6.23 -18.25
N GLU A 318 -5.57 -5.51 -18.48
CA GLU A 318 -6.89 -5.80 -17.93
C GLU A 318 -7.73 -6.58 -18.94
N ASP A 319 -8.70 -7.33 -18.43
CA ASP A 319 -9.69 -7.98 -19.26
C ASP A 319 -10.57 -6.98 -20.02
N THR A 320 -10.98 -7.40 -21.22
CA THR A 320 -11.83 -6.65 -22.14
C THR A 320 -12.78 -7.61 -22.82
N LEU A 321 -13.86 -7.09 -23.41
CA LEU A 321 -14.81 -7.88 -24.23
C LEU A 321 -14.17 -8.60 -25.43
N GLU A 322 -12.93 -8.28 -25.79
CA GLU A 322 -12.19 -8.90 -26.90
C GLU A 322 -11.22 -10.01 -26.44
N SER A 323 -10.89 -10.07 -25.14
CA SER A 323 -9.97 -11.03 -24.54
C SER A 323 -10.70 -12.19 -23.85
N THR A 324 -9.95 -13.01 -23.12
CA THR A 324 -10.42 -14.12 -22.29
C THR A 324 -9.64 -14.13 -20.97
N LEU A 325 -9.46 -12.95 -20.36
CA LEU A 325 -8.60 -12.74 -19.19
C LEU A 325 -9.41 -12.71 -17.88
N GLN A 326 -10.72 -12.94 -17.94
CA GLN A 326 -11.54 -13.04 -16.74
C GLN A 326 -11.22 -14.32 -15.95
N ASN A 327 -10.86 -14.17 -14.68
CA ASN A 327 -10.41 -15.25 -13.78
C ASN A 327 -9.43 -16.23 -14.43
N ILE A 328 -8.20 -15.76 -14.66
CA ILE A 328 -7.15 -16.55 -15.31
C ILE A 328 -6.83 -17.77 -14.45
N ASN A 329 -6.80 -18.95 -15.08
CA ASN A 329 -6.38 -20.19 -14.43
C ASN A 329 -5.03 -20.70 -14.91
N ASP A 330 -4.57 -20.31 -16.09
CA ASP A 330 -3.29 -20.79 -16.62
C ASP A 330 -2.67 -19.80 -17.62
N ILE A 331 -1.32 -19.76 -17.62
CA ILE A 331 -0.48 -18.90 -18.45
C ILE A 331 0.64 -19.73 -19.03
N GLU A 332 0.94 -19.52 -20.31
CA GLU A 332 2.09 -20.14 -20.97
C GLU A 332 2.88 -19.10 -21.77
N VAL A 333 4.21 -19.06 -21.63
CA VAL A 333 5.03 -17.99 -22.18
C VAL A 333 6.22 -18.51 -22.99
N ILE A 334 6.40 -17.96 -24.19
CA ILE A 334 7.54 -18.29 -25.04
C ILE A 334 8.12 -17.08 -25.76
N GLN A 335 9.44 -17.08 -25.92
CA GLN A 335 10.10 -16.22 -26.88
C GLN A 335 10.05 -16.84 -28.30
N ASN A 336 9.28 -16.24 -29.21
CA ASN A 336 9.19 -16.68 -30.60
C ASN A 336 9.72 -15.59 -31.56
N GLY A 337 11.00 -15.68 -31.91
CA GLY A 337 11.67 -14.65 -32.69
C GLY A 337 11.86 -13.34 -31.90
N ASN A 338 11.30 -12.23 -32.40
CA ASN A 338 11.38 -10.91 -31.75
C ASN A 338 10.15 -10.58 -30.89
N ARG A 339 9.33 -11.58 -30.58
CA ARG A 339 8.11 -11.43 -29.79
C ARG A 339 8.19 -12.34 -28.58
N ILE A 340 7.69 -11.85 -27.45
CA ILE A 340 7.23 -12.73 -26.38
C ILE A 340 5.75 -12.99 -26.67
N GLN A 341 5.37 -14.26 -26.71
CA GLN A 341 4.00 -14.72 -26.89
C GLN A 341 3.53 -15.29 -25.57
N ILE A 342 2.39 -14.80 -25.10
CA ILE A 342 1.78 -15.16 -23.83
C ILE A 342 0.41 -15.73 -24.15
N PHE A 343 0.21 -16.99 -23.80
CA PHE A 343 -1.06 -17.68 -23.93
C PHE A 343 -1.73 -17.64 -22.57
N VAL A 344 -2.98 -17.19 -22.56
CA VAL A 344 -3.72 -17.02 -21.31
C VAL A 344 -5.10 -17.62 -21.48
N THR A 345 -5.53 -18.39 -20.50
CA THR A 345 -6.90 -18.90 -20.44
C THR A 345 -7.55 -18.54 -19.11
N GLY A 346 -8.87 -18.42 -19.15
CA GLY A 346 -9.69 -18.02 -18.01
C GLY A 346 -10.87 -18.96 -17.83
N THR A 347 -11.42 -18.95 -16.62
CA THR A 347 -12.49 -19.87 -16.22
C THR A 347 -13.88 -19.41 -16.62
N VAL A 348 -14.03 -18.17 -17.08
CA VAL A 348 -15.34 -17.59 -17.43
C VAL A 348 -15.57 -17.52 -18.94
N GLU A 349 -14.51 -17.26 -19.71
CA GLU A 349 -14.60 -16.96 -21.14
C GLU A 349 -13.97 -18.04 -22.01
N ASP A 350 -14.63 -18.37 -23.13
CA ASP A 350 -14.17 -19.43 -24.02
C ASP A 350 -12.96 -19.00 -24.87
N GLY A 351 -11.83 -19.65 -24.65
CA GLY A 351 -10.70 -19.65 -25.57
C GLY A 351 -9.35 -19.42 -24.89
N ILE A 352 -8.34 -19.21 -25.73
CA ILE A 352 -6.98 -18.89 -25.30
C ILE A 352 -6.61 -17.55 -25.91
N SER A 353 -6.44 -16.54 -25.07
CA SER A 353 -5.91 -15.24 -25.49
C SER A 353 -4.42 -15.37 -25.82
N LEU A 354 -4.03 -14.92 -27.01
CA LEU A 354 -2.63 -14.77 -27.40
C LEU A 354 -2.27 -13.29 -27.31
N LEU A 355 -1.48 -12.94 -26.30
CA LEU A 355 -0.89 -11.62 -26.11
C LEU A 355 0.54 -11.60 -26.66
N GLU A 356 0.97 -10.44 -27.13
CA GLU A 356 2.34 -10.24 -27.60
C GLU A 356 2.98 -8.99 -27.02
N ILE A 357 4.27 -9.13 -26.72
CA ILE A 357 5.18 -8.04 -26.36
C ILE A 357 6.28 -8.00 -27.42
N ASP A 358 6.60 -6.82 -27.96
CA ASP A 358 7.79 -6.65 -28.79
C ASP A 358 9.06 -6.68 -27.93
N ILE A 359 9.99 -7.57 -28.23
CA ILE A 359 11.27 -7.61 -27.50
C ILE A 359 12.06 -6.32 -27.73
N ALA A 360 11.86 -5.65 -28.88
CA ALA A 360 12.51 -4.38 -29.16
C ALA A 360 11.99 -3.22 -28.30
N GLU A 361 10.83 -3.37 -27.64
CA GLU A 361 10.26 -2.37 -26.72
C GLU A 361 10.70 -2.62 -25.27
N ILE A 362 11.34 -3.75 -24.97
CA ILE A 362 11.90 -4.03 -23.65
C ILE A 362 13.16 -3.18 -23.50
N GLY A 363 13.13 -2.22 -22.58
CA GLY A 363 14.31 -1.45 -22.22
C GLY A 363 15.40 -2.28 -21.53
N LEU A 364 16.59 -1.71 -21.51
CA LEU A 364 17.80 -2.29 -20.96
C LEU A 364 17.72 -2.38 -19.43
N THR A 365 18.19 -3.50 -18.89
CA THR A 365 18.53 -3.58 -17.47
C THR A 365 20.04 -3.49 -17.32
N ARG A 366 20.53 -2.47 -16.62
CA ARG A 366 21.97 -2.29 -16.37
C ARG A 366 22.24 -2.17 -14.88
N ILE A 367 23.37 -2.72 -14.46
CA ILE A 367 23.77 -2.78 -13.05
C ILE A 367 25.19 -2.24 -12.91
N THR A 368 25.43 -1.39 -11.91
CA THR A 368 26.79 -0.88 -11.65
C THR A 368 27.67 -1.97 -11.07
N GLY A 369 28.85 -2.16 -11.66
CA GLY A 369 29.87 -3.09 -11.22
C GLY A 369 30.88 -2.48 -10.24
N THR A 370 31.04 -1.15 -10.22
CA THR A 370 31.98 -0.45 -9.31
C THR A 370 31.45 0.93 -8.89
N ALA A 371 31.91 1.44 -7.74
CA ALA A 371 31.65 2.83 -7.33
C ALA A 371 32.19 3.84 -8.35
N GLY A 372 31.48 4.96 -8.56
CA GLY A 372 31.88 5.97 -9.53
C GLY A 372 31.53 5.66 -10.99
N GLN A 373 30.93 4.50 -11.28
CA GLN A 373 30.57 4.12 -12.65
C GLN A 373 29.40 4.97 -13.17
N SER A 374 29.46 5.32 -14.46
CA SER A 374 28.33 5.89 -15.20
C SER A 374 27.59 4.79 -15.99
N LEU A 375 26.26 4.78 -15.92
CA LEU A 375 25.38 3.97 -16.75
C LEU A 375 24.50 4.88 -17.60
N SER A 376 24.18 4.41 -18.80
CA SER A 376 23.21 5.06 -19.68
C SER A 376 22.21 4.03 -20.20
N GLY A 377 20.94 4.36 -20.14
CA GLY A 377 19.87 3.68 -20.85
C GLY A 377 19.86 4.03 -22.34
N GLY A 378 18.77 3.66 -22.99
CA GLY A 378 18.45 3.86 -24.39
C GLY A 378 17.22 4.76 -24.57
N THR A 379 16.27 4.29 -25.38
CA THR A 379 15.08 5.06 -25.79
C THR A 379 13.76 4.42 -25.34
N ASN A 380 13.85 3.32 -24.60
CA ASN A 380 12.71 2.56 -24.09
C ASN A 380 12.82 2.56 -22.56
N ASP A 381 11.74 2.17 -21.87
CA ASP A 381 11.69 2.08 -20.41
C ASP A 381 12.80 1.17 -19.82
N ASP A 382 13.89 1.78 -19.37
CA ASP A 382 15.08 1.11 -18.87
C ASP A 382 15.06 0.94 -17.35
N VAL A 383 15.85 0.00 -16.85
CA VAL A 383 16.10 -0.19 -15.41
C VAL A 383 17.60 -0.03 -15.14
N LEU A 384 17.96 1.06 -14.47
CA LEU A 384 19.34 1.40 -14.12
C LEU A 384 19.57 1.20 -12.62
N PHE A 385 20.33 0.17 -12.30
CA PHE A 385 20.52 -0.30 -10.94
C PHE A 385 21.90 0.09 -10.38
N ALA A 386 21.89 0.92 -9.36
CA ALA A 386 23.05 1.36 -8.61
C ALA A 386 23.31 0.47 -7.37
N ARG A 387 24.23 -0.50 -7.51
CA ARG A 387 24.75 -1.33 -6.39
C ARG A 387 25.84 -0.66 -5.57
N HIS A 388 26.33 0.49 -6.02
CA HIS A 388 27.51 1.15 -5.48
C HIS A 388 27.25 2.65 -5.39
N MET A 389 27.97 3.30 -4.48
CA MET A 389 27.88 4.74 -4.23
C MET A 389 28.53 5.59 -5.33
N ASN A 390 28.20 6.88 -5.33
CA ASN A 390 28.75 7.91 -6.21
C ASN A 390 28.62 7.59 -7.72
N VAL A 391 27.54 6.93 -8.13
CA VAL A 391 27.34 6.55 -9.54
C VAL A 391 26.65 7.68 -10.32
N GLN A 392 26.69 7.59 -11.64
CA GLN A 392 25.93 8.49 -12.52
C GLN A 392 24.99 7.68 -13.40
N LEU A 393 23.71 7.97 -13.37
CA LEU A 393 22.71 7.26 -14.16
C LEU A 393 22.07 8.24 -15.14
N THR A 394 21.95 7.85 -16.39
CA THR A 394 21.26 8.60 -17.45
C THR A 394 20.22 7.70 -18.06
N GLY A 395 18.93 7.99 -17.86
CA GLY A 395 17.83 7.17 -18.36
C GLY A 395 17.78 7.19 -19.89
N GLY A 396 17.68 8.40 -20.46
CA GLY A 396 17.47 8.60 -21.88
C GLY A 396 16.03 9.02 -22.15
N ALA A 397 15.36 8.30 -23.05
CA ALA A 397 13.94 8.52 -23.31
C ALA A 397 13.16 7.27 -22.90
N GLY A 398 11.91 7.43 -22.49
CA GLY A 398 11.10 6.35 -21.92
C GLY A 398 10.71 6.68 -20.50
N ALA A 399 9.99 5.76 -19.85
CA ALA A 399 9.72 5.79 -18.42
C ALA A 399 10.76 4.96 -17.68
N ASP A 400 11.85 5.60 -17.27
CA ASP A 400 13.03 4.92 -16.74
C ASP A 400 12.97 4.72 -15.24
N ARG A 401 13.57 3.63 -14.76
CA ARG A 401 13.63 3.29 -13.32
C ARG A 401 15.05 3.34 -12.81
N PHE A 402 15.29 4.22 -11.83
CA PHE A 402 16.58 4.40 -11.17
C PHE A 402 16.56 3.71 -9.80
N VAL A 403 17.21 2.57 -9.67
CA VAL A 403 17.20 1.77 -8.43
C VAL A 403 18.49 1.98 -7.66
N PHE A 404 18.41 2.57 -6.47
CA PHE A 404 19.57 2.76 -5.58
C PHE A 404 19.58 1.73 -4.45
N ASP A 405 20.44 0.73 -4.59
CA ASP A 405 20.62 -0.37 -3.64
C ASP A 405 22.11 -0.52 -3.29
N ALA A 406 22.68 0.50 -2.67
CA ALA A 406 24.07 0.50 -2.24
C ALA A 406 24.30 -0.30 -0.93
N GLY A 407 23.25 -0.91 -0.38
CA GLY A 407 23.25 -1.64 0.87
C GLY A 407 22.86 -0.80 2.09
N TYR A 408 22.36 -1.48 3.11
CA TYR A 408 21.92 -0.89 4.37
C TYR A 408 23.08 -0.20 5.12
N GLY A 409 22.82 0.96 5.74
CA GLY A 409 23.83 1.73 6.49
C GLY A 409 24.84 2.49 5.62
N ALA A 410 24.57 2.61 4.32
CA ALA A 410 25.31 3.53 3.47
C ALA A 410 25.19 4.97 3.99
N SER A 411 26.27 5.75 3.85
CA SER A 411 26.33 7.16 4.20
C SER A 411 26.95 7.96 3.05
N GLY A 412 26.45 9.15 2.79
CA GLY A 412 26.93 10.03 1.73
C GLY A 412 26.16 9.88 0.41
N SER A 413 26.78 10.27 -0.70
CA SER A 413 26.08 10.33 -1.99
C SER A 413 25.90 8.95 -2.62
N LEU A 414 24.65 8.52 -2.78
CA LEU A 414 24.29 7.32 -3.55
C LEU A 414 24.67 7.51 -5.03
N GLY A 415 24.45 8.72 -5.57
CA GLY A 415 24.84 9.07 -6.93
C GLY A 415 24.09 10.28 -7.50
N THR A 416 24.13 10.40 -8.83
CA THR A 416 23.43 11.44 -9.58
C THR A 416 22.60 10.85 -10.71
N ILE A 417 21.32 11.22 -10.78
CA ILE A 417 20.49 11.04 -11.97
C ILE A 417 20.70 12.25 -12.87
N MET A 418 20.97 12.02 -14.15
CA MET A 418 21.45 13.06 -15.06
C MET A 418 20.34 13.77 -15.87
N ASP A 419 19.18 13.13 -16.00
CA ASP A 419 18.12 13.51 -16.94
C ASP A 419 16.72 13.05 -16.46
N PHE A 420 16.41 13.21 -15.17
CA PHE A 420 15.13 12.81 -14.59
C PHE A 420 13.96 13.62 -15.17
N GLN A 421 12.89 12.92 -15.55
CA GLN A 421 11.63 13.49 -16.00
C GLN A 421 10.50 13.19 -14.98
N PRO A 422 10.04 14.19 -14.21
CA PRO A 422 8.89 14.08 -13.30
C PRO A 422 7.64 13.45 -13.92
N GLY A 423 6.97 12.55 -13.18
CA GLY A 423 5.74 11.88 -13.61
C GLY A 423 5.92 10.87 -14.75
N VAL A 424 7.17 10.62 -15.17
CA VAL A 424 7.52 9.64 -16.22
C VAL A 424 8.56 8.67 -15.69
N ASP A 425 9.66 9.18 -15.14
CA ASP A 425 10.70 8.36 -14.53
C ASP A 425 10.39 8.04 -13.06
N ARG A 426 10.96 6.96 -12.56
CA ARG A 426 10.79 6.50 -11.17
C ARG A 426 12.12 6.25 -10.48
N ILE A 427 12.17 6.46 -9.17
CA ILE A 427 13.36 6.33 -8.33
C ILE A 427 13.06 5.41 -7.15
N LEU A 428 13.81 4.31 -7.03
CA LEU A 428 13.54 3.26 -6.05
C LEU A 428 14.68 3.11 -5.06
N PHE A 429 14.35 3.03 -3.77
CA PHE A 429 15.31 2.96 -2.67
C PHE A 429 15.13 1.72 -1.78
N PRO A 430 15.33 0.50 -2.33
CA PRO A 430 15.08 -0.76 -1.58
C PRO A 430 15.86 -0.89 -0.27
N SER A 431 17.03 -0.27 -0.17
CA SER A 431 17.94 -0.42 0.97
C SER A 431 17.75 0.65 2.04
N LEU A 432 16.89 1.65 1.80
CA LEU A 432 16.60 2.69 2.80
C LEU A 432 15.50 2.17 3.74
N PRO A 433 15.82 1.95 5.03
CA PRO A 433 14.86 1.39 5.96
C PRO A 433 13.73 2.37 6.24
N HIS A 434 12.52 1.86 6.43
CA HIS A 434 11.33 2.64 6.82
C HIS A 434 10.95 3.77 5.85
N LEU A 435 11.54 3.82 4.66
CA LEU A 435 11.11 4.76 3.64
C LEU A 435 9.76 4.30 3.06
N SER A 436 8.70 4.98 3.44
CA SER A 436 7.31 4.67 3.08
C SER A 436 6.56 5.87 2.51
N ASN A 437 7.09 7.08 2.66
CA ASN A 437 6.50 8.27 2.10
C ASN A 437 7.56 9.25 1.60
N LEU A 438 7.12 10.21 0.79
CA LEU A 438 7.99 11.24 0.26
C LEU A 438 8.41 12.29 1.29
N SER A 439 7.60 12.53 2.34
CA SER A 439 7.89 13.54 3.36
C SER A 439 9.11 13.19 4.21
N GLN A 440 9.55 11.95 4.17
CA GLN A 440 10.81 11.49 4.76
C GLN A 440 12.07 12.00 4.04
N PHE A 441 11.96 12.53 2.82
CA PHE A 441 13.08 13.15 2.12
C PHE A 441 13.14 14.66 2.35
N ASP A 442 14.31 15.17 2.71
CA ASP A 442 14.64 16.59 2.58
C ASP A 442 14.96 16.90 1.11
N ILE A 443 14.06 17.60 0.42
CA ILE A 443 14.19 17.96 -0.99
C ILE A 443 14.64 19.42 -1.12
N VAL A 444 15.88 19.61 -1.59
CA VAL A 444 16.45 20.95 -1.81
C VAL A 444 16.58 21.22 -3.30
N SER A 445 15.84 22.21 -3.80
CA SER A 445 15.92 22.64 -5.20
C SER A 445 17.31 23.20 -5.53
N THR A 446 17.77 22.92 -6.75
CA THR A 446 19.04 23.42 -7.31
C THR A 446 18.79 24.11 -8.65
N ALA A 447 19.82 24.75 -9.22
CA ALA A 447 19.66 25.50 -10.48
C ALA A 447 19.19 24.65 -11.67
N ASN A 448 19.37 23.33 -11.63
CA ASN A 448 19.05 22.42 -12.74
C ASN A 448 18.45 21.08 -12.29
N GLY A 449 17.84 21.05 -11.10
CA GLY A 449 17.20 19.86 -10.54
C GLY A 449 17.00 20.00 -9.04
N ALA A 450 17.25 18.93 -8.27
CA ALA A 450 17.14 18.91 -6.81
C ALA A 450 18.19 17.99 -6.16
N ILE A 451 18.36 18.10 -4.85
CA ILE A 451 19.07 17.13 -4.01
C ILE A 451 18.07 16.56 -3.03
N LEU A 452 17.98 15.23 -2.98
CA LEU A 452 17.15 14.50 -2.03
C LEU A 452 18.06 13.94 -0.94
N THR A 453 17.70 14.16 0.32
CA THR A 453 18.46 13.67 1.47
C THR A 453 17.56 12.86 2.38
N TYR A 454 18.03 11.69 2.81
CA TYR A 454 17.35 10.84 3.79
C TYR A 454 18.39 10.36 4.81
N GLY A 455 18.28 10.82 6.06
CA GLY A 455 19.29 10.56 7.08
C GLY A 455 20.70 10.99 6.64
N GLU A 456 21.63 10.03 6.55
CA GLU A 456 23.02 10.31 6.13
C GLU A 456 23.25 10.15 4.62
N VAL A 457 22.26 9.76 3.82
CA VAL A 457 22.41 9.56 2.38
C VAL A 457 21.83 10.70 1.56
N SER A 458 22.39 10.92 0.37
CA SER A 458 21.83 11.86 -0.60
C SER A 458 21.89 11.38 -2.05
N VAL A 459 20.94 11.84 -2.85
CA VAL A 459 20.91 11.67 -4.30
C VAL A 459 20.81 13.05 -4.94
N THR A 460 21.66 13.30 -5.93
CA THR A 460 21.49 14.48 -6.79
C THR A 460 20.62 14.12 -7.98
N ILE A 461 19.60 14.92 -8.26
CA ILE A 461 18.72 14.74 -9.40
C ILE A 461 18.89 15.95 -10.32
N ARG A 462 19.18 15.70 -11.59
CA ARG A 462 19.17 16.72 -12.64
C ARG A 462 17.93 16.53 -13.50
N SER A 463 17.21 17.60 -13.77
CA SER A 463 16.05 17.57 -14.67
C SER A 463 16.50 17.34 -16.11
N ALA A 464 15.77 16.50 -16.84
CA ALA A 464 15.89 16.35 -18.30
C ALA A 464 15.83 17.70 -19.04
N THR A 465 15.06 18.65 -18.51
CA THR A 465 14.87 20.00 -19.09
C THR A 465 15.96 20.99 -18.69
N GLY A 466 16.82 20.63 -17.73
CA GLY A 466 17.81 21.50 -17.12
C GLY A 466 17.23 22.61 -16.22
N GLN A 467 15.93 22.55 -15.90
CA GLN A 467 15.28 23.47 -14.95
C GLN A 467 15.42 22.97 -13.50
N PRO A 468 15.26 23.86 -12.51
CA PRO A 468 15.08 23.47 -11.12
C PRO A 468 13.92 22.49 -10.93
N LEU A 469 14.06 21.56 -9.98
CA LEU A 469 12.98 20.72 -9.48
C LEU A 469 12.67 21.10 -8.03
N THR A 470 11.40 21.11 -7.67
CA THR A 470 10.86 21.41 -6.35
C THR A 470 10.24 20.15 -5.74
N ALA A 471 9.78 20.20 -4.49
CA ALA A 471 9.11 19.06 -3.86
C ALA A 471 7.85 18.64 -4.63
N ASP A 472 7.08 19.61 -5.17
CA ASP A 472 5.85 19.36 -5.93
C ASP A 472 6.08 18.62 -7.26
N ASP A 473 7.32 18.64 -7.77
CA ASP A 473 7.70 17.88 -8.97
C ASP A 473 7.93 16.38 -8.65
N PHE A 474 7.81 15.97 -7.39
CA PHE A 474 7.94 14.58 -6.95
C PHE A 474 6.61 14.12 -6.36
N THR A 475 6.02 13.10 -6.99
CA THR A 475 4.78 12.46 -6.54
C THR A 475 5.09 11.09 -5.94
N GLN A 476 4.19 10.56 -5.12
CA GLN A 476 4.38 9.24 -4.51
C GLN A 476 4.62 8.16 -5.58
N ALA A 477 3.96 8.28 -6.74
CA ALA A 477 4.13 7.38 -7.89
C ALA A 477 5.54 7.42 -8.52
N ASP A 478 6.32 8.48 -8.28
CA ASP A 478 7.71 8.56 -8.73
C ASP A 478 8.66 7.74 -7.82
N PHE A 479 8.25 7.34 -6.61
CA PHE A 479 9.13 6.69 -5.61
C PHE A 479 8.65 5.31 -5.14
N PHE A 480 7.34 5.10 -5.15
CA PHE A 480 6.71 3.92 -4.59
C PHE A 480 5.88 3.27 -5.70
N GLU A 481 6.33 2.11 -6.17
CA GLU A 481 5.63 1.37 -7.23
C GLU A 481 4.55 0.43 -6.69
N PHE A 482 4.67 0.00 -5.43
CA PHE A 482 3.79 -0.95 -4.75
C PHE A 482 3.81 -0.69 -3.25
N ASP A 483 2.82 -1.22 -2.52
CA ASP A 483 2.91 -1.45 -1.08
C ASP A 483 3.85 -2.64 -0.79
N SER A 484 5.16 -2.43 -0.98
CA SER A 484 6.17 -3.45 -0.66
C SER A 484 6.36 -3.52 0.85
N HIS A 485 5.84 -4.57 1.48
CA HIS A 485 6.15 -4.86 2.88
C HIS A 485 7.57 -5.40 2.97
N PHE A 486 8.51 -4.59 3.48
CA PHE A 486 9.87 -5.04 3.73
C PHE A 486 9.87 -6.19 4.74
N ILE A 487 10.06 -7.43 4.27
CA ILE A 487 10.29 -8.57 5.16
C ILE A 487 11.74 -8.48 5.63
N GLY A 488 11.95 -7.97 6.84
CA GLY A 488 13.24 -7.65 7.45
C GLY A 488 14.22 -8.80 7.72
N ASN A 489 14.24 -9.83 6.87
CA ASN A 489 15.13 -10.99 6.97
C ASN A 489 15.87 -11.32 5.66
N ALA A 490 16.13 -10.32 4.80
CA ALA A 490 17.15 -10.47 3.77
C ALA A 490 18.51 -10.78 4.44
N PRO A 491 19.32 -11.71 3.90
CA PRO A 491 20.59 -12.14 4.50
C PRO A 491 21.63 -11.01 4.37
N ASP A 492 21.56 -10.08 5.34
CA ASP A 492 22.46 -8.99 5.73
C ASP A 492 21.71 -7.99 6.66
N SER A 493 20.42 -8.19 6.93
CA SER A 493 19.69 -7.45 7.98
C SER A 493 19.99 -8.03 9.37
N PRO A 494 20.60 -7.27 10.30
CA PRO A 494 20.67 -7.66 11.69
C PRO A 494 19.27 -7.64 12.32
N VAL A 495 19.06 -8.51 13.31
CA VAL A 495 17.91 -8.45 14.23
C VAL A 495 17.81 -7.02 14.77
N PHE A 496 16.68 -6.37 14.51
CA PHE A 496 16.40 -5.03 15.04
C PHE A 496 16.38 -5.07 16.57
N ASP A 497 17.40 -4.48 17.18
CA ASP A 497 17.20 -3.75 18.43
C ASP A 497 16.64 -2.39 18.02
N TYR A 498 15.32 -2.27 18.07
CA TYR A 498 14.61 -1.04 17.77
C TYR A 498 15.12 0.06 18.70
N ARG A 499 15.93 0.98 18.17
CA ARG A 499 15.98 2.32 18.73
C ARG A 499 15.03 3.16 17.87
N PRO A 500 13.82 3.49 18.37
CA PRO A 500 12.93 4.42 17.69
C PRO A 500 13.69 5.70 17.33
N PRO A 501 13.25 6.47 16.31
CA PRO A 501 13.58 7.90 16.29
C PRO A 501 13.39 8.44 17.71
N ALA A 502 14.32 9.26 18.19
CA ALA A 502 14.22 9.76 19.56
C ALA A 502 12.77 10.23 19.79
N PRO A 503 12.14 9.86 20.92
CA PRO A 503 10.72 10.16 21.13
C PRO A 503 10.39 11.63 20.88
N ASP A 504 11.39 12.52 20.93
CA ASP A 504 11.31 13.97 20.86
C ASP A 504 11.67 14.60 19.47
N ALA A 505 11.61 13.86 18.37
CA ALA A 505 11.96 14.36 17.04
C ALA A 505 10.74 14.90 16.26
N PRO A 506 10.79 16.15 15.74
CA PRO A 506 9.72 16.72 14.89
C PRO A 506 9.27 15.81 13.75
N ARG A 507 7.95 15.74 13.54
CA ARG A 507 7.27 14.98 12.48
C ARG A 507 6.47 15.91 11.57
N HIS A 508 6.37 15.54 10.30
CA HIS A 508 5.43 16.12 9.34
C HIS A 508 4.51 15.01 8.82
N LEU A 509 3.25 15.02 9.27
CA LEU A 509 2.23 14.02 8.96
C LEU A 509 1.14 14.66 8.09
N LEU A 510 0.84 14.03 6.97
CA LEU A 510 -0.18 14.48 6.02
C LEU A 510 -1.20 13.35 5.85
N GLY A 511 -2.47 13.69 5.97
CA GLY A 511 -3.61 12.83 5.69
C GLY A 511 -3.89 12.74 4.19
N THR A 512 -5.08 12.23 3.90
CA THR A 512 -5.65 12.02 2.58
C THR A 512 -7.02 12.72 2.51
N PRO A 513 -7.69 12.78 1.35
CA PRO A 513 -9.06 13.31 1.29
C PRO A 513 -10.14 12.41 1.94
N PHE A 514 -9.77 11.48 2.82
CA PHE A 514 -10.66 10.53 3.49
C PHE A 514 -10.37 10.53 5.00
N ALA A 515 -11.25 9.92 5.79
CA ALA A 515 -11.07 9.82 7.24
C ALA A 515 -9.73 9.17 7.65
N ASP A 516 -8.90 9.93 8.34
CA ASP A 516 -7.56 9.58 8.75
C ASP A 516 -7.38 9.59 10.28
N ARG A 517 -6.34 8.89 10.74
CA ARG A 517 -5.84 8.99 12.12
C ARG A 517 -4.35 9.30 12.10
N LEU A 518 -4.00 10.52 12.48
CA LEU A 518 -2.63 11.02 12.55
C LEU A 518 -2.21 11.20 14.01
N GLU A 519 -1.03 10.69 14.37
CA GLU A 519 -0.51 10.76 15.74
C GLU A 519 0.97 11.14 15.72
N GLY A 520 1.27 12.31 16.30
CA GLY A 520 2.59 12.84 16.54
C GLY A 520 3.38 12.04 17.59
N ALA A 521 4.39 12.66 18.18
CA ALA A 521 5.09 12.12 19.34
C ALA A 521 5.63 13.27 20.20
N GLY A 522 6.82 13.09 20.77
CA GLY A 522 7.55 14.22 21.31
C GLY A 522 8.17 15.06 20.20
N GLY A 523 8.38 16.34 20.48
CA GLY A 523 8.96 17.31 19.54
C GLY A 523 7.87 18.12 18.83
N ASN A 524 8.28 19.17 18.12
CA ASN A 524 7.33 20.08 17.47
C ASN A 524 6.86 19.50 16.13
N ASP A 525 5.67 18.95 16.10
CA ASP A 525 5.11 18.25 14.96
C ASP A 525 4.23 19.16 14.07
N THR A 526 3.97 18.71 12.85
CA THR A 526 3.01 19.35 11.93
C THR A 526 2.09 18.28 11.34
N LEU A 527 0.80 18.40 11.60
CA LEU A 527 -0.26 17.47 11.19
C LEU A 527 -1.26 18.20 10.28
N MET A 528 -1.61 17.61 9.13
CA MET A 528 -2.66 18.11 8.22
C MET A 528 -3.62 16.98 7.85
N GLY A 529 -4.93 17.13 8.08
CA GLY A 529 -5.96 16.13 7.76
C GLY A 529 -6.38 16.16 6.29
N TYR A 530 -6.66 17.36 5.77
CA TYR A 530 -7.28 17.64 4.46
C TYR A 530 -8.81 17.44 4.50
N ASP A 531 -9.40 16.78 3.50
CA ASP A 531 -10.85 16.54 3.51
C ASP A 531 -11.11 15.25 4.29
N GLY A 532 -12.19 15.14 5.05
CA GLY A 532 -12.50 13.89 5.75
C GLY A 532 -13.10 14.11 7.12
N ASN A 533 -13.16 13.06 7.93
CA ASN A 533 -13.48 13.20 9.34
C ASN A 533 -12.30 12.58 10.09
N ASP A 534 -11.41 13.44 10.56
CA ASP A 534 -10.08 13.03 10.95
C ASP A 534 -9.87 13.05 12.47
N VAL A 535 -8.85 12.32 12.91
CA VAL A 535 -8.38 12.35 14.29
C VAL A 535 -6.89 12.69 14.30
N LEU A 536 -6.56 13.91 14.73
CA LEU A 536 -5.18 14.42 14.78
C LEU A 536 -4.76 14.63 16.24
N ILE A 537 -3.60 14.08 16.61
CA ILE A 537 -3.06 14.14 17.97
C ILE A 537 -1.60 14.59 17.91
N GLY A 538 -1.27 15.78 18.42
CA GLY A 538 0.10 16.34 18.45
C GLY A 538 1.02 15.62 19.44
N ALA A 539 0.52 15.40 20.66
CA ALA A 539 1.22 14.76 21.79
C ALA A 539 2.13 15.71 22.58
N ASP A 540 3.45 15.56 22.60
CA ASP A 540 4.34 16.42 23.42
C ASP A 540 5.15 17.35 22.52
N GLY A 541 4.97 18.66 22.57
CA GLY A 541 5.73 19.57 21.69
C GLY A 541 5.05 20.90 21.47
N HIS A 542 5.59 21.70 20.56
CA HIS A 542 4.86 22.86 20.03
C HIS A 542 4.36 22.51 18.64
N ASP A 543 3.16 21.99 18.57
CA ASP A 543 2.61 21.34 17.40
C ASP A 543 1.80 22.30 16.54
N ARG A 544 1.79 22.04 15.24
CA ARG A 544 0.89 22.69 14.29
C ARG A 544 -0.10 21.67 13.75
N ILE A 545 -1.39 21.88 13.99
CA ILE A 545 -2.46 20.97 13.61
C ILE A 545 -3.45 21.71 12.70
N GLU A 546 -3.79 21.11 11.56
CA GLU A 546 -4.76 21.62 10.60
C GLU A 546 -5.72 20.48 10.25
N GLY A 547 -6.98 20.55 10.69
CA GLY A 547 -8.01 19.53 10.44
C GLY A 547 -8.33 19.46 8.94
N GLY A 548 -8.91 20.54 8.42
CA GLY A 548 -9.21 20.71 7.01
C GLY A 548 -10.71 20.82 6.79
N ASP A 549 -11.30 20.07 5.86
CA ASP A 549 -12.75 20.09 5.65
C ASP A 549 -13.38 18.84 6.25
N GLY A 550 -14.32 19.01 7.19
CA GLY A 550 -15.24 17.96 7.60
C GLY A 550 -15.52 17.97 9.09
N ALA A 551 -15.65 16.82 9.74
CA ALA A 551 -15.93 16.77 11.18
C ALA A 551 -14.78 16.10 11.91
N ASP A 552 -13.88 16.93 12.44
CA ASP A 552 -12.59 16.51 12.94
C ASP A 552 -12.52 16.49 14.46
N ARG A 553 -11.58 15.67 14.97
CA ARG A 553 -11.18 15.67 16.37
C ARG A 553 -9.69 16.00 16.46
N LEU A 554 -9.39 17.18 17.00
CA LEU A 554 -8.04 17.74 17.09
C LEU A 554 -7.58 17.80 18.54
N VAL A 555 -6.38 17.30 18.84
CA VAL A 555 -5.78 17.31 20.18
C VAL A 555 -4.35 17.81 20.08
N GLY A 556 -4.04 18.98 20.65
CA GLY A 556 -2.69 19.53 20.73
C GLY A 556 -1.79 18.65 21.59
N GLY A 557 -2.02 18.67 22.90
CA GLY A 557 -1.35 17.78 23.85
C GLY A 557 -0.61 18.55 24.93
N THR A 558 0.72 18.48 25.01
CA THR A 558 1.50 19.32 25.93
C THR A 558 2.44 20.22 25.15
N GLY A 559 2.64 21.44 25.63
CA GLY A 559 3.35 22.51 24.96
C GLY A 559 2.38 23.47 24.26
N ASN A 560 2.91 24.58 23.75
CA ASN A 560 2.12 25.64 23.12
C ASN A 560 1.85 25.30 21.65
N ASP A 561 0.62 24.94 21.35
CA ASP A 561 0.20 24.42 20.06
C ASP A 561 -0.51 25.50 19.22
N THR A 562 -0.56 25.26 17.90
CA THR A 562 -1.35 26.06 16.96
C THR A 562 -2.30 25.14 16.22
N ILE A 563 -3.60 25.28 16.48
CA ILE A 563 -4.64 24.38 15.99
C ILE A 563 -5.64 25.17 15.13
N HIS A 564 -5.92 24.67 13.93
CA HIS A 564 -6.94 25.19 13.03
C HIS A 564 -7.92 24.05 12.67
N GLY A 565 -9.23 24.27 12.91
CA GLY A 565 -10.32 23.34 12.56
C GLY A 565 -10.45 23.20 11.05
N GLY A 566 -10.96 24.26 10.40
CA GLY A 566 -10.99 24.32 8.94
C GLY A 566 -11.32 25.69 8.36
N ALA A 567 -10.80 25.98 7.16
CA ALA A 567 -10.84 27.34 6.60
C ALA A 567 -11.91 27.55 5.52
N THR A 568 -12.71 26.53 5.20
CA THR A 568 -13.67 26.60 4.08
C THR A 568 -15.10 26.39 4.52
N SER A 569 -16.06 26.84 3.71
CA SER A 569 -17.49 26.64 3.98
C SER A 569 -17.97 25.19 3.86
N ALA A 570 -17.11 24.26 3.43
CA ALA A 570 -17.42 22.83 3.37
C ALA A 570 -17.17 22.12 4.69
N ASP A 571 -16.45 22.79 5.59
CA ASP A 571 -16.16 22.32 6.94
C ASP A 571 -17.44 22.14 7.78
N LEU A 572 -17.39 21.20 8.73
CA LEU A 572 -18.54 20.79 9.54
C LEU A 572 -18.38 21.19 11.01
N ARG A 573 -18.34 20.24 11.94
CA ARG A 573 -18.30 20.56 13.36
C ARG A 573 -17.11 19.84 13.95
N ASP A 574 -16.19 20.62 14.51
CA ASP A 574 -14.98 20.11 15.09
C ASP A 574 -15.05 20.00 16.62
N GLU A 575 -14.27 19.07 17.14
CA GLU A 575 -14.01 18.89 18.55
C GLU A 575 -12.51 19.12 18.82
N ILE A 576 -12.17 20.27 19.39
CA ILE A 576 -10.79 20.73 19.54
C ILE A 576 -10.38 20.82 21.00
N PHE A 577 -9.23 20.22 21.32
CA PHE A 577 -8.59 20.26 22.64
C PHE A 577 -7.18 20.85 22.50
N GLY A 578 -6.91 21.99 23.13
CA GLY A 578 -5.58 22.61 23.19
C GLY A 578 -4.62 21.72 23.96
N GLY A 579 -4.89 21.55 25.26
CA GLY A 579 -4.09 20.69 26.11
C GLY A 579 -3.36 21.49 27.17
N ALA A 580 -2.14 21.11 27.52
CA ALA A 580 -1.35 21.83 28.50
C ALA A 580 -0.34 22.74 27.80
N GLY A 581 -0.53 24.05 27.85
CA GLY A 581 0.30 25.01 27.14
C GLY A 581 -0.43 26.32 26.96
N ASN A 582 0.21 27.30 26.33
CA ASN A 582 -0.49 28.50 25.90
C ASN A 582 -0.80 28.36 24.41
N ASP A 583 -2.00 27.91 24.10
CA ASP A 583 -2.37 27.44 22.77
C ASP A 583 -3.02 28.56 21.96
N LEU A 584 -2.86 28.48 20.63
CA LEU A 584 -3.58 29.29 19.67
C LEU A 584 -4.55 28.39 18.91
N ILE A 585 -5.85 28.58 19.15
CA ILE A 585 -6.90 27.74 18.57
C ILE A 585 -7.85 28.60 17.75
N ASP A 586 -8.09 28.18 16.50
CA ASP A 586 -9.06 28.78 15.59
C ASP A 586 -9.98 27.68 15.04
N GLY A 587 -11.25 27.68 15.46
CA GLY A 587 -12.25 26.71 15.03
C GLY A 587 -12.56 26.81 13.53
N GLY A 588 -12.50 28.03 12.98
CA GLY A 588 -12.65 28.23 11.55
C GLY A 588 -14.12 28.30 11.12
N TYR A 589 -14.62 27.35 10.33
CA TYR A 589 -16.02 27.30 9.89
C TYR A 589 -16.73 26.12 10.52
N GLY A 590 -17.83 26.34 11.21
CA GLY A 590 -18.52 25.20 11.80
C GLY A 590 -19.55 25.54 12.83
N ASN A 591 -19.75 24.63 13.79
CA ASN A 591 -20.43 24.93 15.05
C ASN A 591 -19.61 24.21 16.13
N ASP A 592 -18.44 24.76 16.40
CA ASP A 592 -17.31 24.01 16.92
C ASP A 592 -17.37 23.89 18.44
N GLU A 593 -16.69 22.88 18.95
CA GLU A 593 -16.56 22.63 20.38
C GLU A 593 -15.08 22.71 20.76
N ILE A 594 -14.69 23.80 21.42
CA ILE A 594 -13.29 24.14 21.68
C ILE A 594 -13.02 24.23 23.17
N TYR A 595 -11.99 23.53 23.60
CA TYR A 595 -11.48 23.48 24.97
C TYR A 595 -10.01 23.87 25.00
N GLY A 596 -9.67 25.02 25.62
CA GLY A 596 -8.27 25.46 25.81
C GLY A 596 -7.49 24.52 26.71
N GLN A 597 -8.06 24.25 27.89
CA GLN A 597 -7.53 23.37 28.93
C GLN A 597 -6.54 24.05 29.88
N GLU A 598 -5.29 23.58 30.01
CA GLU A 598 -4.35 24.14 30.99
C GLU A 598 -3.41 25.16 30.34
N GLY A 599 -3.50 26.43 30.74
CA GLY A 599 -2.58 27.48 30.34
C GLY A 599 -3.32 28.72 29.83
N ASN A 600 -2.58 29.70 29.33
CA ASN A 600 -3.17 30.96 28.89
C ASN A 600 -3.40 30.92 27.38
N ASP A 601 -4.62 30.57 26.99
CA ASP A 601 -4.97 30.23 25.62
C ASP A 601 -5.55 31.41 24.86
N THR A 602 -5.43 31.36 23.53
CA THR A 602 -6.13 32.26 22.61
C THR A 602 -7.07 31.44 21.75
N ILE A 603 -8.37 31.59 21.99
CA ILE A 603 -9.43 30.82 21.34
C ILE A 603 -10.24 31.74 20.44
N ILE A 604 -10.39 31.33 19.18
CA ILE A 604 -11.24 31.97 18.17
C ILE A 604 -12.24 30.90 17.71
N GLY A 605 -13.54 31.10 17.99
CA GLY A 605 -14.59 30.17 17.56
C GLY A 605 -14.70 30.14 16.04
N GLY A 606 -14.79 31.31 15.42
CA GLY A 606 -14.80 31.45 13.97
C GLY A 606 -16.20 31.74 13.46
N PHE A 607 -16.61 31.13 12.36
CA PHE A 607 -17.96 31.23 11.82
C PHE A 607 -18.80 30.07 12.33
N GLY A 608 -19.77 30.32 13.18
CA GLY A 608 -20.56 29.22 13.73
C GLY A 608 -21.40 29.66 14.90
N SER A 609 -22.23 28.76 15.44
CA SER A 609 -22.72 28.89 16.80
C SER A 609 -21.89 27.94 17.66
N ASP A 610 -20.85 28.47 18.26
CA ASP A 610 -19.75 27.71 18.84
C ASP A 610 -19.92 27.52 20.35
N VAL A 611 -19.24 26.50 20.88
CA VAL A 611 -19.12 26.24 22.31
C VAL A 611 -17.65 26.34 22.69
N LEU A 612 -17.29 27.38 23.44
CA LEU A 612 -15.91 27.71 23.77
C LEU A 612 -15.70 27.64 25.29
N ALA A 613 -14.63 26.99 25.71
CA ALA A 613 -14.23 26.93 27.12
C ALA A 613 -12.72 27.15 27.26
N GLY A 614 -12.32 28.22 27.94
CA GLY A 614 -10.91 28.50 28.27
C GLY A 614 -10.32 27.45 29.21
N GLN A 615 -11.01 27.25 30.35
CA GLN A 615 -10.67 26.31 31.43
C GLN A 615 -9.69 26.89 32.44
N GLN A 616 -8.43 26.48 32.49
CA GLN A 616 -7.50 26.92 33.53
C GLN A 616 -6.48 27.89 32.96
N GLY A 617 -6.51 29.16 33.35
CA GLY A 617 -5.50 30.15 32.95
C GLY A 617 -6.13 31.48 32.60
N ASP A 618 -5.31 32.50 32.33
CA ASP A 618 -5.83 33.80 31.88
C ASP A 618 -6.00 33.75 30.36
N ASP A 619 -7.22 33.52 29.88
CA ASP A 619 -7.53 33.22 28.48
C ASP A 619 -8.02 34.45 27.68
N VAL A 620 -7.85 34.37 26.35
CA VAL A 620 -8.41 35.33 25.39
C VAL A 620 -9.37 34.59 24.47
N ILE A 621 -10.67 34.82 24.65
CA ILE A 621 -11.71 34.09 23.93
C ILE A 621 -12.50 35.05 23.04
N THR A 622 -12.61 34.72 21.75
CA THR A 622 -13.50 35.39 20.80
C THR A 622 -14.47 34.38 20.18
N GLY A 623 -15.77 34.59 20.35
CA GLY A 623 -16.83 33.76 19.73
C GLY A 623 -16.77 33.88 18.21
N GLY A 624 -17.24 35.01 17.70
CA GLY A 624 -17.25 35.27 16.26
C GLY A 624 -18.60 35.83 15.84
N PRO A 625 -19.05 35.60 14.61
CA PRO A 625 -20.43 35.88 14.21
C PRO A 625 -21.39 34.76 14.66
N LEU A 626 -22.64 35.14 14.93
CA LEU A 626 -23.79 34.32 15.34
C LEU A 626 -23.95 34.22 16.87
N SER A 627 -24.32 33.07 17.43
CA SER A 627 -24.73 32.99 18.84
C SER A 627 -23.90 31.91 19.51
N ASP A 628 -22.94 32.35 20.31
CA ASP A 628 -21.95 31.49 20.92
C ASP A 628 -22.26 31.23 22.39
N LEU A 629 -21.73 30.12 22.89
CA LEU A 629 -21.73 29.78 24.31
C LEU A 629 -20.28 29.75 24.80
N ILE A 630 -19.94 30.69 25.67
CA ILE A 630 -18.56 30.93 26.09
C ILE A 630 -18.43 30.79 27.61
N PHE A 631 -17.44 30.01 28.03
CA PHE A 631 -17.03 29.84 29.42
C PHE A 631 -15.55 30.22 29.57
N GLY A 632 -15.24 31.26 30.34
CA GLY A 632 -13.85 31.56 30.74
C GLY A 632 -13.31 30.46 31.66
N ASN A 633 -14.03 30.23 32.77
CA ASN A 633 -13.72 29.31 33.87
C ASN A 633 -12.69 29.90 34.86
N ASP A 634 -11.58 29.23 35.16
CA ASP A 634 -10.66 29.68 36.20
C ASP A 634 -9.61 30.62 35.61
N GLY A 635 -9.56 31.90 36.01
CA GLY A 635 -8.57 32.84 35.48
C GLY A 635 -9.09 34.26 35.36
N ASN A 636 -8.25 35.20 34.92
CA ASN A 636 -8.69 36.55 34.57
C ASN A 636 -8.82 36.65 33.05
N ASP A 637 -10.01 36.39 32.55
CA ASP A 637 -10.23 36.17 31.13
C ASP A 637 -10.59 37.46 30.39
N PHE A 638 -10.22 37.51 29.11
CA PHE A 638 -10.73 38.50 28.17
C PHE A 638 -11.69 37.82 27.20
N ILE A 639 -12.98 38.14 27.30
CA ILE A 639 -14.02 37.49 26.52
C ILE A 639 -14.71 38.49 25.60
N ASN A 640 -14.74 38.17 24.32
CA ASN A 640 -15.46 38.90 23.28
C ASN A 640 -16.45 37.95 22.59
N GLY A 641 -17.74 38.07 22.89
CA GLY A 641 -18.77 37.26 22.19
C GLY A 641 -18.72 37.43 20.68
N GLY A 642 -18.44 38.66 20.23
CA GLY A 642 -18.42 39.00 18.81
C GLY A 642 -19.79 39.48 18.34
N PHE A 643 -20.16 39.15 17.11
CA PHE A 643 -21.43 39.59 16.55
C PHE A 643 -22.56 38.60 16.86
N GLY A 644 -23.61 39.05 17.53
CA GLY A 644 -24.89 38.35 17.62
C GLY A 644 -25.46 38.32 19.02
N PHE A 645 -25.78 37.14 19.55
CA PHE A 645 -26.46 37.04 20.84
C PHE A 645 -25.82 35.94 21.68
N ASP A 646 -24.74 36.32 22.37
CA ASP A 646 -23.86 35.34 23.00
C ASP A 646 -24.26 35.10 24.46
N ARG A 647 -23.98 33.89 24.94
CA ARG A 647 -24.11 33.51 26.34
C ARG A 647 -22.73 33.33 26.90
N ILE A 648 -22.41 34.13 27.90
CA ILE A 648 -21.05 34.23 28.43
C ILE A 648 -21.09 33.96 29.93
N ASN A 649 -20.18 33.13 30.40
CA ASN A 649 -19.88 32.91 31.80
C ASN A 649 -18.37 33.15 31.97
N GLY A 650 -18.00 34.14 32.78
CA GLY A 650 -16.59 34.47 33.05
C GLY A 650 -15.92 33.38 33.87
N GLY A 651 -16.60 32.92 34.92
CA GLY A 651 -16.08 31.97 35.87
C GLY A 651 -15.47 32.68 37.08
N ALA A 652 -14.30 32.23 37.52
CA ALA A 652 -13.63 32.72 38.72
C ALA A 652 -12.41 33.56 38.36
N GLY A 653 -12.43 34.84 38.70
CA GLY A 653 -11.31 35.76 38.54
C GLY A 653 -11.79 37.12 38.05
N ALA A 654 -10.87 38.04 37.76
CA ALA A 654 -11.24 39.39 37.34
C ALA A 654 -11.40 39.46 35.82
N ASP A 655 -12.61 39.19 35.34
CA ASP A 655 -12.88 38.99 33.92
C ASP A 655 -13.21 40.28 33.17
N ARG A 656 -13.00 40.26 31.86
CA ARG A 656 -13.15 41.42 30.98
C ARG A 656 -14.04 41.09 29.80
N PHE A 657 -15.27 41.60 29.84
CA PHE A 657 -16.28 41.35 28.82
C PHE A 657 -16.29 42.47 27.78
N TYR A 658 -15.79 42.19 26.59
CA TYR A 658 -15.61 43.17 25.53
C TYR A 658 -16.82 43.33 24.63
N HIS A 659 -17.09 44.58 24.23
CA HIS A 659 -18.06 44.87 23.18
C HIS A 659 -17.61 46.05 22.29
N LEU A 660 -17.81 45.92 20.98
CA LEU A 660 -17.30 46.87 19.98
C LEU A 660 -18.02 48.24 19.98
N GLY A 661 -19.29 48.24 20.40
CA GLY A 661 -20.06 49.47 20.58
C GLY A 661 -20.58 50.12 19.30
N ILE A 662 -20.68 49.33 18.24
CA ILE A 662 -21.32 49.70 16.98
C ILE A 662 -22.75 49.17 16.94
N ALA A 663 -23.58 49.76 16.06
CA ALA A 663 -24.92 49.26 15.84
C ALA A 663 -24.88 47.85 15.25
N ASP A 664 -25.75 46.98 15.76
CA ASP A 664 -25.95 45.60 15.29
C ASP A 664 -24.75 44.68 15.54
N HIS A 665 -23.88 45.05 16.51
CA HIS A 665 -22.88 44.12 17.05
C HIS A 665 -23.60 42.95 17.71
N GLY A 666 -24.47 43.20 18.69
CA GLY A 666 -25.15 42.13 19.39
C GLY A 666 -25.74 42.57 20.71
N SER A 667 -26.34 41.61 21.43
CA SER A 667 -26.69 41.77 22.84
C SER A 667 -26.27 40.51 23.59
N ASP A 668 -25.29 40.66 24.48
CA ASP A 668 -24.66 39.51 25.13
C ASP A 668 -25.24 39.30 26.52
N TRP A 669 -25.36 38.04 26.92
CA TRP A 669 -25.89 37.63 28.21
C TRP A 669 -24.78 37.08 29.09
N ILE A 670 -24.33 37.88 30.06
CA ILE A 670 -23.28 37.50 31.02
C ILE A 670 -23.93 36.92 32.26
N GLN A 671 -23.57 35.68 32.62
CA GLN A 671 -24.30 34.87 33.59
C GLN A 671 -23.83 35.02 35.04
N ASP A 672 -22.66 35.60 35.26
CA ASP A 672 -21.96 35.56 36.55
C ASP A 672 -21.11 36.80 36.82
N PHE A 673 -21.43 37.92 36.18
CA PHE A 673 -20.71 39.18 36.43
C PHE A 673 -20.64 39.51 37.93
N SER A 674 -19.44 39.78 38.43
CA SER A 674 -19.14 39.92 39.86
C SER A 674 -18.10 41.02 40.11
N ASP A 675 -18.52 42.10 40.76
CA ASP A 675 -17.60 43.19 41.14
C ASP A 675 -16.68 42.83 42.31
N ASP A 676 -17.08 41.84 43.12
CA ASP A 676 -16.25 41.25 44.18
C ASP A 676 -15.03 40.48 43.60
N GLU A 677 -15.20 39.85 42.44
CA GLU A 677 -14.12 39.15 41.72
C GLU A 677 -13.26 40.11 40.88
N GLY A 678 -13.81 41.28 40.53
CA GLY A 678 -13.11 42.37 39.87
C GLY A 678 -13.46 42.52 38.40
N ASP A 679 -14.62 42.01 37.99
CA ASP A 679 -15.07 42.03 36.61
C ASP A 679 -15.26 43.43 36.03
N VAL A 680 -15.02 43.53 34.72
CA VAL A 680 -15.04 44.80 34.00
C VAL A 680 -15.70 44.63 32.64
N LEU A 681 -16.68 45.48 32.36
CA LEU A 681 -17.18 45.66 31.00
C LEU A 681 -16.18 46.48 30.19
N VAL A 682 -15.77 46.01 29.02
CA VAL A 682 -14.81 46.71 28.15
C VAL A 682 -15.53 47.19 26.89
N PHE A 683 -15.59 48.51 26.72
CA PHE A 683 -16.24 49.13 25.58
C PHE A 683 -15.23 49.76 24.62
N ALA A 684 -15.13 49.23 23.41
CA ALA A 684 -14.06 49.57 22.46
C ALA A 684 -13.94 51.07 22.12
N ASN A 685 -15.07 51.78 22.10
CA ASN A 685 -15.11 53.19 21.72
C ASN A 685 -14.55 54.07 22.84
N GLY A 686 -13.25 54.36 22.78
CA GLY A 686 -12.55 55.24 23.73
C GLY A 686 -13.00 56.71 23.76
N ARG A 687 -14.00 57.11 22.97
CA ARG A 687 -14.63 58.45 23.08
C ARG A 687 -15.94 58.44 23.87
N ALA A 688 -16.47 57.27 24.20
CA ALA A 688 -17.67 57.13 25.01
C ALA A 688 -17.40 57.61 26.44
N ARG A 689 -18.48 57.94 27.14
CA ARG A 689 -18.47 58.40 28.53
C ARG A 689 -19.52 57.67 29.34
N PRO A 690 -19.42 57.63 30.68
CA PRO A 690 -20.43 56.98 31.53
C PRO A 690 -21.85 57.50 31.27
N GLU A 691 -22.01 58.80 31.01
CA GLU A 691 -23.28 59.45 30.69
C GLU A 691 -23.97 58.96 29.39
N ASP A 692 -23.23 58.29 28.50
CA ASP A 692 -23.76 57.69 27.29
C ASP A 692 -24.48 56.36 27.56
N PHE A 693 -24.41 55.83 28.78
CA PHE A 693 -25.01 54.56 29.16
C PHE A 693 -26.26 54.74 30.03
N GLN A 694 -27.11 53.73 30.01
CA GLN A 694 -28.29 53.59 30.87
C GLN A 694 -28.32 52.17 31.41
N VAL A 695 -28.34 52.02 32.73
CA VAL A 695 -28.57 50.73 33.39
C VAL A 695 -30.03 50.66 33.85
N ASN A 696 -30.73 49.61 33.45
CA ASN A 696 -32.08 49.30 33.93
C ASN A 696 -32.07 47.96 34.65
N PHE A 697 -32.88 47.83 35.69
CA PHE A 697 -33.08 46.56 36.39
C PHE A 697 -34.49 46.03 36.13
N ALA A 698 -34.60 44.76 35.75
CA ALA A 698 -35.89 44.09 35.61
C ALA A 698 -35.79 42.63 36.03
N VAL A 699 -36.82 42.14 36.72
CA VAL A 699 -36.98 40.71 37.00
C VAL A 699 -37.52 40.04 35.73
N THR A 700 -36.82 39.05 35.21
CA THR A 700 -37.27 38.23 34.08
C THR A 700 -37.62 36.83 34.56
N GLU A 701 -38.39 36.08 33.78
CA GLU A 701 -38.80 34.71 34.14
C GLU A 701 -37.62 33.71 34.20
N ASN A 702 -36.44 34.12 33.73
CA ASN A 702 -35.23 33.29 33.63
C ASN A 702 -34.06 33.81 34.50
N ALA A 703 -34.27 34.80 35.38
CA ALA A 703 -33.25 35.18 36.36
C ALA A 703 -32.89 33.94 37.19
N GLY A 704 -31.60 33.58 37.22
CA GLY A 704 -31.11 32.28 37.76
C GLY A 704 -31.56 32.00 39.18
N VAL A 705 -31.84 33.05 39.96
CA VAL A 705 -32.45 32.98 41.29
C VAL A 705 -33.81 33.70 41.29
N ALA A 706 -34.85 33.04 41.79
CA ALA A 706 -36.17 33.65 41.93
C ALA A 706 -36.09 34.95 42.75
N ASP A 707 -36.64 36.04 42.21
CA ASP A 707 -36.71 37.39 42.79
C ASP A 707 -35.46 38.29 42.69
N VAL A 708 -34.41 37.90 41.95
CA VAL A 708 -33.28 38.80 41.63
C VAL A 708 -33.50 39.48 40.28
N ALA A 709 -33.20 40.78 40.19
CA ALA A 709 -33.34 41.54 38.94
C ALA A 709 -32.08 41.42 38.09
N GLU A 710 -32.23 41.28 36.77
CA GLU A 710 -31.13 41.36 35.82
C GLU A 710 -30.81 42.83 35.51
N ALA A 711 -29.53 43.13 35.28
CA ALA A 711 -29.10 44.45 34.86
C ALA A 711 -28.99 44.51 33.32
N PHE A 712 -29.66 45.49 32.71
CA PHE A 712 -29.64 45.74 31.26
C PHE A 712 -28.87 47.02 30.99
N VAL A 713 -27.69 46.89 30.39
CA VAL A 713 -26.80 48.02 30.05
C VAL A 713 -27.08 48.47 28.62
N ILE A 714 -27.61 49.68 28.46
CA ILE A 714 -28.03 50.26 27.18
C ILE A 714 -27.07 51.40 26.81
N TYR A 715 -26.51 51.35 25.61
CA TYR A 715 -25.74 52.46 25.05
C TYR A 715 -26.68 53.42 24.33
N ARG A 716 -26.95 54.58 24.92
CA ARG A 716 -27.96 55.56 24.46
C ARG A 716 -27.77 56.01 23.01
N PRO A 717 -26.54 56.20 22.49
CA PRO A 717 -26.35 56.62 21.09
C PRO A 717 -26.88 55.63 20.05
N THR A 718 -26.84 54.32 20.34
CA THR A 718 -27.42 53.28 19.46
C THR A 718 -28.82 52.86 19.91
N GLY A 719 -29.12 53.00 21.21
CA GLY A 719 -30.35 52.51 21.82
C GLY A 719 -30.37 50.99 22.03
N GLN A 720 -29.25 50.30 21.77
CA GLN A 720 -29.14 48.84 21.91
C GLN A 720 -28.77 48.46 23.35
N ILE A 721 -29.34 47.35 23.80
CA ILE A 721 -28.84 46.63 24.96
C ILE A 721 -27.53 45.98 24.53
N ILE A 722 -26.48 46.23 25.28
CA ILE A 722 -25.15 45.70 25.00
C ILE A 722 -24.91 44.46 25.84
N TRP A 723 -25.17 44.58 27.15
CA TRP A 723 -25.04 43.48 28.09
C TRP A 723 -26.34 43.34 28.88
N ALA A 724 -26.79 42.10 29.02
CA ALA A 724 -27.69 41.67 30.07
C ALA A 724 -26.86 40.90 31.10
N LEU A 725 -26.91 41.29 32.38
CA LEU A 725 -26.16 40.65 33.46
C LEU A 725 -27.15 39.88 34.34
N VAL A 726 -26.99 38.55 34.43
CA VAL A 726 -27.79 37.71 35.32
C VAL A 726 -27.50 38.09 36.76
N ASP A 727 -28.57 38.15 37.57
CA ASP A 727 -28.50 38.46 39.00
C ASP A 727 -27.84 39.82 39.37
N GLY A 728 -27.65 40.71 38.38
CA GLY A 728 -26.95 41.99 38.56
C GLY A 728 -27.65 43.02 39.48
N GLY A 729 -28.86 42.75 39.97
CA GLY A 729 -29.62 43.64 40.85
C GLY A 729 -29.03 43.82 42.25
N ASP A 730 -28.13 42.93 42.67
CA ASP A 730 -27.43 42.97 43.96
C ASP A 730 -25.99 43.52 43.85
N LEU A 731 -25.57 44.01 42.67
CA LEU A 731 -24.24 44.60 42.45
C LEU A 731 -24.07 45.92 43.20
N ASP A 732 -22.96 46.07 43.92
CA ASP A 732 -22.57 47.33 44.57
C ASP A 732 -21.92 48.31 43.59
N SER A 733 -21.31 47.80 42.52
CA SER A 733 -20.72 48.59 41.43
C SER A 733 -20.83 47.88 40.07
N LEU A 734 -20.83 48.66 38.99
CA LEU A 734 -20.76 48.13 37.63
C LEU A 734 -19.62 48.81 36.86
N MET A 735 -18.46 48.17 36.88
CA MET A 735 -17.23 48.75 36.33
C MET A 735 -17.18 48.63 34.81
N ILE A 736 -16.92 49.75 34.13
CA ILE A 736 -16.72 49.84 32.68
C ILE A 736 -15.41 50.55 32.32
N GLN A 737 -14.74 50.05 31.30
CA GLN A 737 -13.53 50.62 30.71
C GLN A 737 -13.77 51.08 29.27
N PHE A 738 -13.23 52.23 28.88
CA PHE A 738 -13.36 52.77 27.51
C PHE A 738 -12.06 52.68 26.71
N GLY A 739 -12.12 52.00 25.56
CA GLY A 739 -10.98 51.81 24.67
C GLY A 739 -9.78 51.17 25.38
N SER A 740 -8.57 51.62 25.06
CA SER A 740 -7.34 51.13 25.67
C SER A 740 -6.93 51.91 26.94
N ASP A 741 -7.76 52.84 27.44
CA ASP A 741 -7.47 53.56 28.68
C ASP A 741 -7.70 52.62 29.87
N ALA A 742 -6.75 52.54 30.80
CA ALA A 742 -6.89 51.72 32.02
C ALA A 742 -7.86 52.31 33.05
N THR A 743 -8.40 53.51 32.78
CA THR A 743 -9.38 54.16 33.65
C THR A 743 -10.72 53.42 33.58
N GLN A 744 -11.19 52.96 34.73
CA GLN A 744 -12.51 52.34 34.91
C GLN A 744 -13.48 53.33 35.55
N TYR A 745 -14.75 53.19 35.21
CA TYR A 745 -15.85 54.01 35.70
C TYR A 745 -16.95 53.12 36.24
N ASP A 746 -17.61 53.52 37.32
CA ASP A 746 -18.78 52.82 37.85
C ASP A 746 -20.05 53.41 37.20
N LEU A 747 -20.86 52.56 36.56
CA LEU A 747 -22.12 52.97 35.94
C LEU A 747 -23.29 53.12 36.93
N LEU A 748 -23.12 52.68 38.18
CA LEU A 748 -24.13 52.81 39.24
C LEU A 748 -23.91 54.03 40.15
N ALA A 749 -22.72 54.66 40.07
CA ALA A 749 -22.34 55.87 40.79
C ALA A 749 -22.93 57.17 40.18
#